data_AF-A0A4U0X8G2-F1
#
_entry.id   AF-A0A4U0X8G2-F1
#
_cell.length_a   1.000
_cell.length_b   1.000
_cell.length_c   1.000
_cell.angle_alpha   90.00
_cell.angle_beta   90.00
_cell.angle_gamma   90.00
#
_symmetry.space_group_name_H-M   'P 1'
#
loop_
_entity.id
_entity.type
_entity.pdbx_description
1 polymer ?
#
loop_
_entity_poly.entity_id
_entity_poly.type
_entity_poly.pdbx_seq_one_letter_code
_entity_poly.pdbx_strand_id
1 'polypeptide(L)'
;MKRPGLLNTALVLASLALLAHAAAEFDVFKYINPLIGTNNGGHVFPGATLPFGMAKAVADVNGEGQGGFATDGSNITGFSHMHDDGTGGVRYSAAMVQDPSRLLGDDLDRCKFSKVDRAVPRINGTASAHPGYFAVSLNSSVHAEMTVTNHTALYRFTFPNSGTAAPKSQLADETPLSPLILVDLTDLSDSRSGGNVSVKPQTGRMTGNGTFAPSFGVGSYVLHFCADFSGANVRDAGIWLNNRAGNATTHTTLAADNVNIPPLPAGAYVRFHTPTKDNQMLARVGVSFVSVEQACGNAETEIPDLGFEHTLAVAEDVWRKKLAVVKVDATGVSAELQTVFWSGLYRAMISPQDYTGENPLWKSDEPYYDSYYCIWDSFRSIHPLITLVDPESQALMLRSLVDIYRHEGKLPDYSYLKGITDSVNWTTAYEAVVSDAEIEPPNWTIEGRGGLMSWKNLHYVPTDDYDPYGTGLLTRSISRTVEYAYDDFCIAEMARKMGNMGDYEKYLQRAGFWKNMYNADQTSAINGTDTGFKGFLQPRYLNGTFGYQDPIFCSPLLNFTSCYLNPGGSETYEGSSWLYTFFVPQDMASLIATLGGSTAFTKRLDFLHTSGLLYIGDEQAFLPVFQYHYAGRPGLSAKTVHSYIPSQFNTTNEGIPGNDDSGAMGSFSTLSMMGLWPVSGQNVYLIMPPFFPEVNLTNGHTGKTATVRNIGFDAGYNDIYIQNATLDGKAWTKNWISHDFYRNGGVLELTLGSEESSWVEEEQVPGYDPKHFYPVNPGDLFHNRYEMLAKVGWGTSSTVWLARDTQRWRWQPDRYVVLKVIASRYVGQDAAKHELNIDRRLKSNLPHKGALFVRTMLDSFEVAGPDDRHFCLGYGPLREPISIYQRRWEDGKLPPSIVKVYTRYLLQGLNFLHSECHIVHTDLKPDNIMMTFEDPSVIEDFIQKQNENPMPRKVKDGRSIYLSHNDFGRLKSFRVLPVIADFGLAEPGDGSGPSRHPIQPPLYHAPEVILGTGWTYSADIWNLGVLIWNLMENEDLFRNIRSAQGAYDPRAHVAEMIALLGPPPKTLIDRGTSRSEVKWSHAVPNAEGEFCRTAREYYRGPFFNSEGELLYKDLIPDNCDLSDLVPSLKGEDKELFLDFAFG
;
A
#
# COMPACT_ATOMS: atom_id res chain seq x y z
N MET A 1 58.37 -54.92 0.58
CA MET A 1 56.97 -54.43 0.42
C MET A 1 56.35 -54.25 1.80
N LYS A 2 56.27 -53.01 2.31
CA LYS A 2 55.41 -52.63 3.44
C LYS A 2 54.59 -51.42 2.96
N ARG A 3 53.26 -51.55 2.99
CA ARG A 3 52.29 -50.61 2.40
C ARG A 3 52.14 -49.35 3.28
N PRO A 4 52.04 -48.15 2.68
CA PRO A 4 51.62 -46.93 3.35
C PRO A 4 50.09 -46.80 3.23
N GLY A 5 49.37 -46.74 4.35
CA GLY A 5 47.90 -46.69 4.30
C GLY A 5 47.17 -46.22 5.56
N LEU A 6 47.89 -45.69 6.56
CA LEU A 6 47.28 -45.29 7.84
C LEU A 6 47.39 -43.80 8.17
N LEU A 7 48.31 -43.04 7.53
CA LEU A 7 48.41 -41.59 7.78
C LEU A 7 47.45 -40.73 6.94
N ASN A 8 47.13 -41.14 5.69
CA ASN A 8 46.22 -40.36 4.83
C ASN A 8 44.75 -40.48 5.25
N THR A 9 44.33 -41.59 5.84
CA THR A 9 42.95 -41.79 6.30
C THR A 9 42.63 -40.99 7.56
N ALA A 10 43.61 -40.84 8.47
CA ALA A 10 43.45 -40.03 9.68
C ALA A 10 43.43 -38.52 9.38
N LEU A 11 44.22 -38.04 8.41
CA LEU A 11 44.15 -36.63 7.98
C LEU A 11 42.83 -36.32 7.27
N VAL A 12 42.34 -37.22 6.39
CA VAL A 12 41.07 -37.01 5.67
C VAL A 12 39.86 -37.03 6.62
N LEU A 13 39.84 -37.93 7.62
CA LEU A 13 38.79 -37.97 8.65
C LEU A 13 38.86 -36.77 9.60
N ALA A 14 40.06 -36.27 9.94
CA ALA A 14 40.20 -35.06 10.74
C ALA A 14 39.77 -33.81 9.96
N SER A 15 40.06 -33.71 8.66
CA SER A 15 39.57 -32.60 7.81
C SER A 15 38.07 -32.70 7.51
N LEU A 16 37.48 -33.90 7.43
CA LEU A 16 36.03 -34.08 7.33
C LEU A 16 35.32 -33.76 8.65
N ALA A 17 35.93 -34.05 9.80
CA ALA A 17 35.40 -33.65 11.11
C ALA A 17 35.56 -32.14 11.36
N LEU A 18 36.64 -31.50 10.88
CA LEU A 18 36.83 -30.05 10.92
C LEU A 18 35.96 -29.30 9.90
N LEU A 19 35.62 -29.90 8.75
CA LEU A 19 34.64 -29.35 7.82
C LEU A 19 33.19 -29.54 8.32
N ALA A 20 32.91 -30.62 9.06
CA ALA A 20 31.62 -30.82 9.73
C ALA A 20 31.46 -29.96 11.00
N HIS A 21 32.55 -29.50 11.62
CA HIS A 21 32.52 -28.54 12.74
C HIS A 21 32.53 -27.06 12.30
N ALA A 22 32.70 -26.77 11.01
CA ALA A 22 32.83 -25.39 10.49
C ALA A 22 31.55 -24.84 9.82
N ALA A 23 30.45 -25.58 9.83
CA ALA A 23 29.11 -25.04 9.64
C ALA A 23 28.27 -25.53 10.82
N ALA A 24 28.24 -24.77 11.91
CA ALA A 24 27.09 -24.86 12.81
C ALA A 24 25.88 -24.55 11.91
N GLU A 25 25.07 -25.56 11.63
CA GLU A 25 23.88 -25.43 10.80
C GLU A 25 23.04 -24.29 11.40
N PHE A 26 22.76 -23.26 10.61
CA PHE A 26 22.00 -22.11 11.07
C PHE A 26 20.61 -22.60 11.52
N ASP A 27 20.41 -22.73 12.83
CA ASP A 27 19.12 -23.10 13.37
C ASP A 27 18.24 -21.85 13.53
N VAL A 28 17.33 -21.67 12.58
CA VAL A 28 16.36 -20.58 12.56
C VAL A 28 15.50 -20.52 13.82
N PHE A 29 15.24 -21.65 14.51
CA PHE A 29 14.40 -21.69 15.71
C PHE A 29 15.00 -20.88 16.86
N LYS A 30 16.33 -20.72 16.89
CA LYS A 30 16.99 -19.87 17.88
C LYS A 30 16.53 -18.41 17.82
N TYR A 31 16.00 -17.98 16.68
CA TYR A 31 15.55 -16.62 16.42
C TYR A 31 14.03 -16.50 16.31
N ILE A 32 13.27 -17.54 16.65
CA ILE A 32 11.80 -17.45 16.69
C ILE A 32 11.35 -17.44 18.14
N ASN A 33 10.71 -16.34 18.53
CA ASN A 33 10.08 -16.20 19.83
C ASN A 33 8.58 -15.92 19.64
N PRO A 34 7.71 -16.96 19.78
CA PRO A 34 6.26 -16.79 19.69
C PRO A 34 5.65 -15.91 20.80
N LEU A 35 6.41 -15.59 21.87
CA LEU A 35 5.91 -14.74 22.96
C LEU A 35 5.95 -13.23 22.65
N ILE A 36 6.63 -12.81 21.57
CA ILE A 36 6.64 -11.41 21.13
C ILE A 36 5.22 -11.03 20.67
N GLY A 37 4.62 -10.02 21.31
CA GLY A 37 3.26 -9.55 21.04
C GLY A 37 2.18 -10.15 21.97
N THR A 38 2.58 -10.92 23.00
CA THR A 38 1.64 -11.49 23.99
C THR A 38 1.31 -10.55 25.16
N ASN A 39 1.71 -9.28 25.06
CA ASN A 39 1.41 -8.26 26.07
C ASN A 39 1.15 -6.90 25.40
N ASN A 40 0.46 -6.00 26.09
CA ASN A 40 0.16 -4.64 25.64
C ASN A 40 -0.67 -4.60 24.35
N GLY A 41 -1.65 -5.50 24.21
CA GLY A 41 -2.61 -5.47 23.12
C GLY A 41 -2.14 -6.07 21.79
N GLY A 42 -0.97 -6.68 21.71
CA GLY A 42 -0.52 -7.35 20.47
C GLY A 42 -1.30 -8.60 20.09
N HIS A 43 -1.98 -9.22 21.07
CA HIS A 43 -2.92 -10.34 20.90
C HIS A 43 -2.38 -11.57 20.15
N VAL A 44 -1.07 -11.72 20.04
CA VAL A 44 -0.41 -12.85 19.34
C VAL A 44 -0.77 -14.18 20.00
N PHE A 45 -0.95 -15.22 19.18
CA PHE A 45 -1.04 -16.61 19.61
C PHE A 45 0.38 -17.21 19.80
N PRO A 46 0.80 -17.54 21.03
CA PRO A 46 2.14 -18.08 21.28
C PRO A 46 2.18 -19.60 21.34
N GLY A 47 1.04 -20.27 21.16
CA GLY A 47 0.90 -21.70 21.37
C GLY A 47 1.51 -22.57 20.29
N ALA A 48 1.35 -23.88 20.46
CA ALA A 48 1.73 -24.86 19.46
C ALA A 48 0.73 -24.86 18.30
N THR A 49 1.22 -24.66 17.09
CA THR A 49 0.47 -24.74 15.82
C THR A 49 1.39 -25.27 14.71
N LEU A 50 0.82 -25.83 13.65
CA LEU A 50 1.52 -25.99 12.36
C LEU A 50 1.36 -24.71 11.52
N PRO A 51 2.16 -24.51 10.44
CA PRO A 51 1.87 -23.45 9.46
C PRO A 51 0.45 -23.61 8.94
N PHE A 52 -0.37 -22.57 9.06
CA PHE A 52 -1.79 -22.55 8.71
C PHE A 52 -2.64 -23.65 9.39
N GLY A 53 -2.14 -24.31 10.44
CA GLY A 53 -2.83 -25.45 11.06
C GLY A 53 -4.11 -25.07 11.81
N MET A 54 -5.10 -25.97 11.79
CA MET A 54 -6.36 -25.82 12.51
C MET A 54 -6.18 -25.95 14.03
N ALA A 55 -5.45 -26.98 14.48
CA ALA A 55 -5.18 -27.17 15.90
C ALA A 55 -4.16 -26.14 16.40
N LYS A 56 -4.59 -25.34 17.38
CA LYS A 56 -3.82 -24.27 18.02
C LYS A 56 -3.89 -24.44 19.53
N ALA A 57 -2.90 -25.12 20.09
CA ALA A 57 -2.86 -25.48 21.50
C ALA A 57 -2.09 -24.45 22.35
N VAL A 58 -2.76 -23.84 23.33
CA VAL A 58 -2.11 -22.93 24.30
C VAL A 58 -2.76 -23.04 25.69
N ALA A 59 -2.15 -22.38 26.68
CA ALA A 59 -2.77 -22.16 27.99
C ALA A 59 -3.63 -20.88 27.97
N ASP A 60 -4.85 -20.97 28.48
CA ASP A 60 -5.83 -19.89 28.42
C ASP A 60 -5.74 -18.99 29.65
N VAL A 61 -5.71 -17.66 29.48
CA VAL A 61 -5.68 -16.71 30.61
C VAL A 61 -6.99 -15.96 30.82
N ASN A 62 -7.21 -15.44 32.04
CA ASN A 62 -8.36 -14.59 32.37
C ASN A 62 -8.13 -13.07 32.16
N GLY A 63 -7.03 -12.68 31.53
CA GLY A 63 -6.71 -11.30 31.14
C GLY A 63 -6.88 -11.06 29.64
N GLU A 64 -5.81 -10.60 28.99
CA GLU A 64 -5.73 -10.50 27.52
C GLU A 64 -5.72 -11.93 26.92
N GLY A 65 -6.80 -12.33 26.26
CA GLY A 65 -7.06 -13.73 25.92
C GLY A 65 -7.46 -13.96 24.46
N GLN A 66 -7.27 -12.97 23.59
CA GLN A 66 -7.64 -13.03 22.18
C GLN A 66 -6.88 -14.16 21.45
N GLY A 67 -5.57 -14.25 21.67
CA GLY A 67 -4.73 -15.39 21.26
C GLY A 67 -4.64 -16.51 22.31
N GLY A 68 -5.58 -16.57 23.26
CA GLY A 68 -5.61 -17.54 24.37
C GLY A 68 -4.68 -17.19 25.55
N PHE A 69 -3.42 -16.82 25.30
CA PHE A 69 -2.40 -16.56 26.33
C PHE A 69 -1.82 -15.15 26.27
N ALA A 70 -1.65 -14.51 27.43
CA ALA A 70 -0.87 -13.29 27.58
C ALA A 70 0.18 -13.35 28.69
N THR A 71 1.28 -12.62 28.49
CA THR A 71 2.39 -12.52 29.45
C THR A 71 2.19 -11.45 30.53
N ASP A 72 1.00 -10.84 30.59
CA ASP A 72 0.50 -9.79 31.51
C ASP A 72 0.43 -10.14 33.03
N GLY A 73 0.66 -11.39 33.40
CA GLY A 73 0.57 -11.93 34.76
C GLY A 73 -0.75 -12.62 35.10
N SER A 74 -1.67 -12.74 34.14
CA SER A 74 -2.99 -13.32 34.34
C SER A 74 -2.96 -14.81 34.70
N ASN A 75 -4.00 -15.23 35.42
CA ASN A 75 -4.15 -16.62 35.87
C ASN A 75 -4.54 -17.51 34.70
N ILE A 76 -4.08 -18.77 34.74
CA ILE A 76 -4.42 -19.80 33.77
C ILE A 76 -5.76 -20.41 34.14
N THR A 77 -6.70 -20.40 33.21
CA THR A 77 -8.07 -20.90 33.36
C THR A 77 -8.27 -22.30 32.76
N GLY A 78 -7.37 -22.73 31.88
CA GLY A 78 -7.43 -24.01 31.18
C GLY A 78 -6.39 -24.09 30.07
N PHE A 79 -6.52 -25.12 29.23
CA PHE A 79 -5.76 -25.29 28.00
C PHE A 79 -6.72 -25.66 26.88
N SER A 80 -6.76 -24.91 25.79
CA SER A 80 -7.67 -25.16 24.67
C SER A 80 -6.95 -25.34 23.34
N HIS A 81 -7.69 -25.73 22.30
CA HIS A 81 -7.14 -26.36 21.08
C HIS A 81 -7.37 -25.57 19.79
N MET A 82 -8.02 -24.41 19.85
CA MET A 82 -8.46 -23.62 18.70
C MET A 82 -8.42 -22.13 19.07
N HIS A 83 -7.74 -21.29 18.29
CA HIS A 83 -7.52 -19.87 18.61
C HIS A 83 -7.43 -19.02 17.34
N ASP A 84 -7.64 -17.71 17.51
CA ASP A 84 -7.23 -16.72 16.51
C ASP A 84 -5.84 -16.15 16.86
N ASP A 85 -5.22 -15.45 15.92
CA ASP A 85 -3.89 -14.84 16.10
C ASP A 85 -3.94 -13.35 15.81
N GLY A 86 -3.56 -12.53 16.79
CA GLY A 86 -3.35 -11.09 16.62
C GLY A 86 -4.62 -10.24 16.49
N THR A 87 -5.82 -10.81 16.53
CA THR A 87 -7.05 -10.06 16.22
C THR A 87 -7.54 -9.17 17.38
N GLY A 88 -8.20 -8.05 17.04
CA GLY A 88 -8.93 -7.20 18.00
C GLY A 88 -10.34 -7.68 18.40
N GLY A 89 -10.76 -8.88 17.98
CA GLY A 89 -12.11 -9.40 18.17
C GLY A 89 -12.41 -9.95 19.55
N VAL A 90 -13.58 -10.59 19.71
CA VAL A 90 -13.91 -11.28 20.97
C VAL A 90 -13.08 -12.56 21.10
N ARG A 91 -12.85 -13.01 22.34
CA ARG A 91 -11.96 -14.14 22.63
C ARG A 91 -12.52 -15.46 22.07
N TYR A 92 -11.77 -16.11 21.20
CA TYR A 92 -12.14 -17.41 20.63
C TYR A 92 -11.44 -18.55 21.37
N SER A 93 -12.19 -19.59 21.74
CA SER A 93 -11.59 -20.88 22.11
C SER A 93 -12.63 -21.98 22.05
N ALA A 94 -12.23 -23.22 21.82
CA ALA A 94 -13.14 -24.35 21.95
C ALA A 94 -12.48 -25.57 22.60
N ALA A 95 -13.20 -26.13 23.58
CA ALA A 95 -12.88 -27.26 24.45
C ALA A 95 -11.60 -27.10 25.31
N MET A 96 -11.74 -27.28 26.63
CA MET A 96 -10.65 -27.05 27.59
C MET A 96 -10.24 -28.31 28.33
N VAL A 97 -8.94 -28.56 28.48
CA VAL A 97 -8.33 -29.57 29.37
C VAL A 97 -7.76 -28.85 30.61
N GLN A 98 -7.87 -29.40 31.82
CA GLN A 98 -7.39 -28.76 33.07
C GLN A 98 -6.26 -29.52 33.79
N ASP A 99 -5.47 -28.73 34.54
CA ASP A 99 -4.62 -29.01 35.72
C ASP A 99 -5.34 -29.71 36.92
N PRO A 100 -4.89 -30.93 37.25
CA PRO A 100 -5.30 -31.80 38.36
C PRO A 100 -5.02 -31.48 39.83
N SER A 101 -4.34 -30.40 40.20
CA SER A 101 -3.72 -30.34 41.54
C SER A 101 -4.42 -29.40 42.53
N ARG A 102 -5.55 -29.86 43.07
CA ARG A 102 -6.00 -29.72 44.49
C ARG A 102 -7.48 -30.12 44.64
N LEU A 103 -7.75 -31.41 44.62
CA LEU A 103 -8.85 -31.94 45.43
C LEU A 103 -8.45 -31.73 46.90
N LEU A 104 -9.06 -30.78 47.60
CA LEU A 104 -8.84 -30.62 49.04
C LEU A 104 -9.40 -31.87 49.75
N GLY A 105 -8.52 -32.86 50.01
CA GLY A 105 -8.88 -34.12 50.68
C GLY A 105 -9.51 -35.19 49.79
N ASP A 106 -9.21 -35.21 48.48
CA ASP A 106 -9.74 -36.21 47.50
C ASP A 106 -11.29 -36.26 47.39
N ASP A 107 -11.95 -35.18 47.81
CA ASP A 107 -13.40 -35.01 47.82
C ASP A 107 -13.89 -34.22 46.59
N LEU A 108 -14.68 -34.88 45.74
CA LEU A 108 -15.20 -34.34 44.49
C LEU A 108 -16.12 -33.12 44.72
N ASP A 109 -16.85 -33.06 45.83
CA ASP A 109 -17.76 -31.95 46.14
C ASP A 109 -17.01 -30.65 46.51
N ARG A 110 -15.69 -30.75 46.75
CA ARG A 110 -14.83 -29.61 47.05
C ARG A 110 -14.07 -29.09 45.82
N CYS A 111 -14.21 -29.74 44.67
CA CYS A 111 -13.60 -29.28 43.42
C CYS A 111 -14.19 -27.96 42.94
N LYS A 112 -13.34 -27.16 42.30
CA LYS A 112 -13.73 -26.00 41.51
C LYS A 112 -13.67 -26.40 40.05
N PHE A 113 -14.83 -26.51 39.42
CA PHE A 113 -14.98 -26.89 38.02
C PHE A 113 -15.21 -25.69 37.11
N SER A 114 -15.80 -24.60 37.58
CA SER A 114 -16.07 -23.42 36.74
C SER A 114 -14.76 -22.73 36.31
N LYS A 115 -14.75 -22.14 35.10
CA LYS A 115 -13.59 -21.40 34.53
C LYS A 115 -13.06 -20.31 35.47
N VAL A 116 -13.98 -19.60 36.11
CA VAL A 116 -13.67 -18.50 37.02
C VAL A 116 -13.08 -19.01 38.33
N ASP A 117 -13.68 -20.04 38.94
CA ASP A 117 -13.26 -20.52 40.27
C ASP A 117 -11.99 -21.38 40.22
N ARG A 118 -11.73 -22.03 39.07
CA ARG A 118 -10.58 -22.93 38.90
C ARG A 118 -9.29 -22.23 38.48
N ALA A 119 -9.33 -20.93 38.18
CA ALA A 119 -8.17 -20.20 37.67
C ALA A 119 -6.96 -20.31 38.63
N VAL A 120 -5.82 -20.74 38.10
CA VAL A 120 -4.59 -20.97 38.86
C VAL A 120 -3.52 -19.96 38.43
N PRO A 121 -2.83 -19.29 39.36
CA PRO A 121 -1.69 -18.48 38.99
C PRO A 121 -0.58 -19.33 38.38
N ARG A 122 -0.01 -18.88 37.27
CA ARG A 122 1.22 -19.47 36.71
C ARG A 122 2.45 -19.14 37.56
N ILE A 123 3.52 -19.89 37.37
CA ILE A 123 4.86 -19.52 37.84
C ILE A 123 5.44 -18.55 36.80
N ASN A 124 5.67 -17.30 37.19
CA ASN A 124 6.19 -16.27 36.30
C ASN A 124 7.54 -16.68 35.68
N GLY A 125 7.72 -16.39 34.39
CA GLY A 125 8.92 -16.72 33.63
C GLY A 125 9.06 -18.18 33.21
N THR A 126 8.04 -19.02 33.44
CA THR A 126 8.07 -20.44 33.02
C THR A 126 7.37 -20.71 31.69
N ALA A 127 6.74 -19.71 31.09
CA ALA A 127 6.21 -19.83 29.74
C ALA A 127 7.37 -20.00 28.75
N SER A 128 7.33 -21.06 27.95
CA SER A 128 8.34 -21.39 26.95
C SER A 128 7.62 -21.76 25.66
N ALA A 129 8.01 -21.13 24.55
CA ALA A 129 7.37 -21.34 23.25
C ALA A 129 8.42 -21.33 22.13
N HIS A 130 8.22 -22.19 21.15
CA HIS A 130 8.94 -22.21 19.86
C HIS A 130 8.04 -22.89 18.82
N PRO A 131 8.36 -22.84 17.51
CA PRO A 131 7.47 -23.39 16.49
C PRO A 131 7.07 -24.84 16.80
N GLY A 132 5.75 -25.10 16.89
CA GLY A 132 5.17 -26.41 17.20
C GLY A 132 5.12 -26.80 18.69
N TYR A 133 5.54 -25.94 19.63
CA TYR A 133 5.61 -26.24 21.06
C TYR A 133 5.23 -25.07 21.96
N PHE A 134 4.52 -25.36 23.04
CA PHE A 134 4.32 -24.43 24.14
C PHE A 134 4.36 -25.16 25.50
N ALA A 135 4.85 -24.50 26.53
CA ALA A 135 4.83 -25.00 27.89
C ALA A 135 4.70 -23.89 28.93
N VAL A 136 4.10 -24.22 30.07
CA VAL A 136 3.98 -23.33 31.24
C VAL A 136 3.89 -24.14 32.53
N SER A 137 4.39 -23.59 33.63
CA SER A 137 4.26 -24.20 34.96
C SER A 137 3.29 -23.42 35.83
N LEU A 138 2.52 -24.12 36.65
CA LEU A 138 1.46 -23.56 37.49
C LEU A 138 1.86 -23.57 38.96
N ASN A 139 1.36 -22.63 39.78
CA ASN A 139 1.62 -22.58 41.23
C ASN A 139 1.06 -23.80 41.99
N SER A 140 0.19 -24.55 41.33
CA SER A 140 -0.30 -25.85 41.75
C SER A 140 0.77 -26.97 41.65
N SER A 141 1.94 -26.66 41.08
CA SER A 141 3.08 -27.54 40.81
C SER A 141 2.90 -28.50 39.62
N VAL A 142 1.92 -28.25 38.76
CA VAL A 142 1.79 -28.93 37.47
C VAL A 142 2.60 -28.20 36.39
N HIS A 143 3.34 -28.97 35.61
CA HIS A 143 3.99 -28.52 34.39
C HIS A 143 3.21 -29.05 33.19
N ALA A 144 2.77 -28.16 32.30
CA ALA A 144 2.01 -28.48 31.12
C ALA A 144 2.83 -28.17 29.87
N GLU A 145 2.86 -29.12 28.95
CA GLU A 145 3.51 -29.01 27.65
C GLU A 145 2.50 -29.41 26.56
N MET A 146 2.62 -28.82 25.38
CA MET A 146 1.73 -29.12 24.26
C MET A 146 2.42 -29.03 22.91
N THR A 147 1.96 -29.89 22.01
CA THR A 147 2.33 -29.92 20.59
C THR A 147 1.09 -30.32 19.77
N VAL A 148 1.16 -30.27 18.44
CA VAL A 148 0.00 -30.44 17.56
C VAL A 148 0.31 -31.21 16.27
N THR A 149 -0.74 -31.75 15.66
CA THR A 149 -0.86 -32.07 14.23
C THR A 149 -1.90 -31.14 13.59
N ASN A 150 -2.42 -31.42 12.38
CA ASN A 150 -3.33 -30.46 11.71
C ASN A 150 -4.64 -30.26 12.48
N HIS A 151 -5.27 -31.34 12.97
CA HIS A 151 -6.59 -31.29 13.64
C HIS A 151 -6.56 -31.83 15.07
N THR A 152 -5.36 -32.09 15.61
CA THR A 152 -5.22 -32.75 16.92
C THR A 152 -4.19 -32.04 17.79
N ALA A 153 -4.58 -31.71 19.02
CA ALA A 153 -3.68 -31.23 20.05
C ALA A 153 -3.24 -32.37 20.98
N LEU A 154 -1.97 -32.37 21.37
CA LEU A 154 -1.40 -33.34 22.31
C LEU A 154 -0.75 -32.63 23.49
N TYR A 155 -1.24 -32.94 24.68
CA TYR A 155 -0.77 -32.37 25.95
C TYR A 155 0.01 -33.40 26.74
N ARG A 156 1.05 -32.92 27.43
CA ARG A 156 1.76 -33.65 28.48
C ARG A 156 1.68 -32.87 29.78
N PHE A 157 1.08 -33.47 30.79
CA PHE A 157 1.01 -32.92 32.15
C PHE A 157 1.94 -33.70 33.06
N THR A 158 2.85 -33.00 33.74
CA THR A 158 3.73 -33.57 34.76
C THR A 158 3.28 -33.10 36.14
N PHE A 159 3.01 -34.06 37.03
CA PHE A 159 2.50 -33.84 38.39
C PHE A 159 3.62 -33.81 39.44
N PRO A 160 3.42 -33.11 40.57
CA PRO A 160 4.38 -33.11 41.66
C PRO A 160 4.57 -34.51 42.25
N ASN A 161 5.81 -34.84 42.63
CA ASN A 161 6.10 -36.05 43.39
C ASN A 161 5.36 -36.01 44.74
N SER A 162 4.86 -37.16 45.18
CA SER A 162 4.33 -37.35 46.54
C SER A 162 5.43 -37.07 47.59
N GLY A 163 5.57 -35.80 48.01
CA GLY A 163 6.54 -35.37 49.02
C GLY A 163 7.25 -34.03 48.76
N THR A 164 7.14 -33.41 47.59
CA THR A 164 7.71 -32.07 47.35
C THR A 164 6.75 -30.98 47.84
N ALA A 165 7.16 -30.31 48.91
CA ALA A 165 6.34 -29.39 49.70
C ALA A 165 5.79 -28.20 48.90
N ALA A 166 4.47 -28.10 48.80
CA ALA A 166 3.81 -26.80 48.64
C ALA A 166 4.11 -25.90 49.87
N PRO A 167 4.09 -24.57 49.74
CA PRO A 167 4.23 -23.67 50.89
C PRO A 167 3.19 -24.04 51.95
N LYS A 168 3.67 -24.30 53.18
CA LYS A 168 2.87 -24.72 54.33
C LYS A 168 1.85 -23.65 54.70
N SER A 169 0.66 -23.70 54.12
CA SER A 169 -0.53 -23.12 54.72
C SER A 169 -1.73 -24.03 54.45
N GLN A 170 -2.10 -24.76 55.52
CA GLN A 170 -3.39 -25.40 55.75
C GLN A 170 -3.77 -26.57 54.82
N LEU A 171 -3.16 -27.75 55.04
CA LEU A 171 -3.85 -29.03 55.28
C LEU A 171 -2.80 -30.13 55.46
N ALA A 172 -3.02 -30.98 56.45
CA ALA A 172 -2.17 -32.11 56.81
C ALA A 172 -2.46 -33.35 55.93
N ASP A 173 -1.43 -34.18 55.80
CA ASP A 173 -1.41 -35.63 55.58
C ASP A 173 -1.92 -36.27 54.27
N GLU A 174 -1.06 -37.17 53.75
CA GLU A 174 -1.32 -38.43 53.06
C GLU A 174 -2.42 -38.50 51.98
N THR A 175 -2.75 -37.41 51.28
CA THR A 175 -3.72 -37.48 50.18
C THR A 175 -3.03 -38.10 48.94
N PRO A 176 -3.49 -39.25 48.42
CA PRO A 176 -2.88 -39.88 47.24
C PRO A 176 -3.05 -39.00 45.99
N LEU A 177 -1.99 -38.89 45.19
CA LEU A 177 -2.04 -38.18 43.90
C LEU A 177 -3.08 -38.85 42.99
N SER A 178 -4.23 -38.21 42.83
CA SER A 178 -5.34 -38.66 41.99
C SER A 178 -5.67 -37.59 40.96
N PRO A 179 -4.99 -37.57 39.80
CA PRO A 179 -5.18 -36.50 38.85
C PRO A 179 -6.62 -36.41 38.33
N LEU A 180 -7.21 -35.22 38.27
CA LEU A 180 -8.51 -34.95 37.66
C LEU A 180 -8.32 -34.14 36.39
N ILE A 181 -8.72 -34.69 35.25
CA ILE A 181 -8.81 -33.97 33.98
C ILE A 181 -10.28 -33.79 33.63
N LEU A 182 -10.65 -32.60 33.16
CA LEU A 182 -11.99 -32.29 32.67
C LEU A 182 -11.97 -31.83 31.22
N VAL A 183 -13.11 -31.98 30.55
CA VAL A 183 -13.47 -31.19 29.37
C VAL A 183 -14.53 -30.19 29.77
N ASP A 184 -14.26 -28.90 29.56
CA ASP A 184 -15.23 -27.81 29.72
C ASP A 184 -15.83 -27.43 28.37
N LEU A 185 -17.16 -27.28 28.32
CA LEU A 185 -17.88 -26.79 27.15
C LEU A 185 -18.03 -25.26 27.15
N THR A 186 -17.42 -24.54 28.08
CA THR A 186 -17.36 -23.08 28.07
C THR A 186 -16.16 -22.58 27.24
N ASP A 187 -16.44 -21.70 26.27
CA ASP A 187 -15.44 -20.96 25.49
C ASP A 187 -14.94 -19.70 26.22
N LEU A 188 -13.88 -19.07 25.71
CA LEU A 188 -13.27 -17.88 26.29
C LEU A 188 -14.21 -16.66 26.33
N SER A 189 -15.16 -16.57 25.41
CA SER A 189 -16.20 -15.52 25.37
C SER A 189 -17.47 -15.86 26.14
N ASP A 190 -17.55 -17.04 26.78
CA ASP A 190 -18.75 -17.51 27.48
C ASP A 190 -20.01 -17.48 26.59
N SER A 191 -19.84 -17.82 25.30
CA SER A 191 -20.86 -17.69 24.24
C SER A 191 -21.66 -18.96 23.98
N ARG A 192 -21.31 -20.10 24.59
CA ARG A 192 -21.99 -21.38 24.34
C ARG A 192 -23.51 -21.28 24.44
N SER A 193 -24.20 -21.60 23.34
CA SER A 193 -25.67 -21.67 23.28
C SER A 193 -26.21 -23.10 23.37
N GLY A 194 -25.39 -24.12 23.15
CA GLY A 194 -25.80 -25.52 23.23
C GLY A 194 -24.62 -26.48 23.20
N GLY A 195 -24.88 -27.77 23.40
CA GLY A 195 -23.84 -28.79 23.27
C GLY A 195 -24.19 -30.10 23.95
N ASN A 196 -23.35 -31.11 23.76
CA ASN A 196 -23.41 -32.36 24.51
C ASN A 196 -22.01 -32.81 24.89
N VAL A 197 -21.93 -33.63 25.94
CA VAL A 197 -20.69 -34.29 26.32
C VAL A 197 -21.00 -35.65 26.91
N SER A 198 -20.16 -36.62 26.58
CA SER A 198 -20.18 -37.97 27.10
C SER A 198 -18.79 -38.39 27.56
N VAL A 199 -18.72 -39.28 28.54
CA VAL A 199 -17.49 -39.91 29.02
C VAL A 199 -17.68 -41.41 29.14
N LYS A 200 -16.70 -42.19 28.67
CA LYS A 200 -16.68 -43.66 28.82
C LYS A 200 -15.94 -44.02 30.11
N PRO A 201 -16.60 -44.53 31.17
CA PRO A 201 -15.93 -44.76 32.46
C PRO A 201 -14.76 -45.75 32.42
N GLN A 202 -14.74 -46.66 31.45
CA GLN A 202 -13.70 -47.70 31.35
C GLN A 202 -12.39 -47.16 30.78
N THR A 203 -12.47 -46.23 29.82
CA THR A 203 -11.31 -45.69 29.11
C THR A 203 -11.01 -44.23 29.46
N GLY A 204 -11.98 -43.53 30.07
CA GLY A 204 -11.92 -42.10 30.30
C GLY A 204 -12.16 -41.26 29.04
N ARG A 205 -12.38 -41.88 27.86
CA ARG A 205 -12.59 -41.14 26.62
C ARG A 205 -13.77 -40.19 26.77
N MET A 206 -13.56 -38.91 26.47
CA MET A 206 -14.59 -37.88 26.45
C MET A 206 -14.88 -37.46 25.01
N THR A 207 -16.15 -37.38 24.64
CA THR A 207 -16.58 -36.92 23.31
C THR A 207 -17.78 -36.02 23.43
N GLY A 208 -17.93 -35.09 22.49
CA GLY A 208 -19.08 -34.20 22.52
C GLY A 208 -18.97 -33.07 21.50
N ASN A 209 -19.82 -32.07 21.69
CA ASN A 209 -19.79 -30.84 20.92
C ASN A 209 -20.28 -29.64 21.70
N GLY A 210 -20.01 -28.45 21.17
CA GLY A 210 -20.58 -27.20 21.63
C GLY A 210 -20.96 -26.31 20.45
N THR A 211 -22.02 -25.53 20.63
CA THR A 211 -22.43 -24.47 19.71
C THR A 211 -21.97 -23.14 20.27
N PHE A 212 -21.15 -22.39 19.52
CA PHE A 212 -20.46 -21.19 19.97
C PHE A 212 -20.71 -20.02 19.02
N ALA A 213 -20.56 -18.80 19.53
CA ALA A 213 -20.51 -17.62 18.68
C ALA A 213 -19.09 -17.47 18.08
N PRO A 214 -18.96 -16.98 16.84
CA PRO A 214 -17.66 -16.70 16.24
C PRO A 214 -16.99 -15.48 16.90
N SER A 215 -15.67 -15.34 16.74
CA SER A 215 -14.91 -14.15 17.18
C SER A 215 -15.26 -12.89 16.40
N PHE A 216 -15.60 -13.07 15.13
CA PHE A 216 -16.07 -12.04 14.22
C PHE A 216 -17.28 -12.51 13.42
N GLY A 217 -18.09 -11.54 12.97
CA GLY A 217 -19.28 -11.82 12.16
C GLY A 217 -20.50 -12.23 12.98
N VAL A 218 -21.43 -12.93 12.34
CA VAL A 218 -22.74 -13.30 12.89
C VAL A 218 -22.97 -14.80 12.83
N GLY A 219 -23.93 -15.29 13.60
CA GLY A 219 -24.33 -16.69 13.60
C GLY A 219 -23.62 -17.52 14.67
N SER A 220 -23.45 -18.81 14.39
CA SER A 220 -22.85 -19.76 15.32
C SER A 220 -22.23 -20.93 14.57
N TYR A 221 -21.20 -21.53 15.14
CA TYR A 221 -20.59 -22.76 14.63
C TYR A 221 -20.70 -23.88 15.67
N VAL A 222 -20.57 -25.13 15.22
CA VAL A 222 -20.54 -26.30 16.09
C VAL A 222 -19.16 -26.93 16.00
N LEU A 223 -18.46 -27.02 17.13
CA LEU A 223 -17.22 -27.79 17.21
C LEU A 223 -17.43 -29.10 17.94
N HIS A 224 -16.96 -30.18 17.34
CA HIS A 224 -16.93 -31.52 17.91
C HIS A 224 -15.52 -31.85 18.40
N PHE A 225 -15.44 -32.63 19.47
CA PHE A 225 -14.15 -33.04 20.03
C PHE A 225 -14.14 -34.52 20.44
N CYS A 226 -12.94 -35.07 20.49
CA CYS A 226 -12.65 -36.40 21.00
C CYS A 226 -11.36 -36.38 21.82
N ALA A 227 -11.47 -36.61 23.13
CA ALA A 227 -10.35 -36.59 24.06
C ALA A 227 -10.02 -37.98 24.59
N ASP A 228 -8.76 -38.40 24.42
CA ASP A 228 -8.19 -39.66 24.88
C ASP A 228 -7.03 -39.43 25.84
N PHE A 229 -6.80 -40.37 26.76
CA PHE A 229 -5.81 -40.24 27.83
C PHE A 229 -4.88 -41.44 27.92
N SER A 230 -3.63 -41.19 28.31
CA SER A 230 -2.62 -42.23 28.60
C SER A 230 -1.73 -41.84 29.78
N GLY A 231 -1.10 -42.83 30.42
CA GLY A 231 -0.17 -42.66 31.54
C GLY A 231 -0.72 -43.12 32.90
N ALA A 232 -2.04 -43.24 33.06
CA ALA A 232 -2.68 -43.66 34.30
C ALA A 232 -3.98 -44.45 34.06
N ASN A 233 -4.37 -45.30 35.01
CA ASN A 233 -5.66 -46.00 34.99
C ASN A 233 -6.79 -45.07 35.46
N VAL A 234 -7.95 -45.17 34.81
CA VAL A 234 -9.16 -44.45 35.23
C VAL A 234 -9.63 -44.95 36.60
N ARG A 235 -9.90 -44.02 37.51
CA ARG A 235 -10.47 -44.28 38.84
C ARG A 235 -11.99 -44.13 38.80
N ASP A 236 -12.46 -42.97 38.38
CA ASP A 236 -13.88 -42.70 38.11
C ASP A 236 -14.02 -41.57 37.10
N ALA A 237 -15.24 -41.43 36.56
CA ALA A 237 -15.57 -40.43 35.59
C ALA A 237 -17.04 -40.03 35.74
N GLY A 238 -17.39 -38.85 35.26
CA GLY A 238 -18.75 -38.37 35.33
C GLY A 238 -18.96 -37.03 34.66
N ILE A 239 -20.10 -36.44 34.96
CA ILE A 239 -20.53 -35.14 34.44
C ILE A 239 -20.50 -34.12 35.58
N TRP A 240 -20.19 -32.88 35.24
CA TRP A 240 -20.29 -31.73 36.13
C TRP A 240 -21.14 -30.61 35.53
N LEU A 241 -21.88 -29.91 36.39
CA LEU A 241 -22.61 -28.69 36.08
C LEU A 241 -22.32 -27.65 37.17
N ASN A 242 -21.91 -26.46 36.75
CA ASN A 242 -21.39 -25.40 37.60
C ASN A 242 -20.18 -25.87 38.43
N ASN A 243 -20.29 -25.98 39.74
CA ASN A 243 -19.27 -26.59 40.62
C ASN A 243 -19.78 -27.88 41.28
N ARG A 244 -20.71 -28.59 40.64
CA ARG A 244 -21.28 -29.83 41.18
C ARG A 244 -21.02 -30.96 40.20
N ALA A 245 -20.44 -32.05 40.69
CA ALA A 245 -20.10 -33.20 39.86
C ALA A 245 -20.75 -34.48 40.42
N GLY A 246 -21.02 -35.42 39.51
CA GLY A 246 -21.54 -36.73 39.88
C GLY A 246 -21.07 -37.81 38.91
N ASN A 247 -20.86 -39.02 39.41
CA ASN A 247 -20.40 -40.18 38.62
C ASN A 247 -21.55 -41.13 38.21
N ALA A 248 -22.79 -40.86 38.63
CA ALA A 248 -23.96 -41.64 38.23
C ALA A 248 -24.38 -41.38 36.77
N THR A 249 -24.05 -40.20 36.25
CA THR A 249 -24.35 -39.76 34.89
C THR A 249 -23.05 -39.64 34.12
N THR A 250 -23.01 -40.19 32.91
CA THR A 250 -21.83 -40.20 32.04
C THR A 250 -22.08 -39.52 30.69
N HIS A 251 -23.24 -38.90 30.53
CA HIS A 251 -23.62 -38.13 29.35
C HIS A 251 -24.59 -37.02 29.75
N THR A 252 -24.44 -35.84 29.17
CA THR A 252 -25.41 -34.75 29.31
C THR A 252 -25.56 -33.97 28.01
N THR A 253 -26.73 -33.37 27.84
CA THR A 253 -27.03 -32.43 26.76
C THR A 253 -27.43 -31.10 27.39
N LEU A 254 -26.86 -30.02 26.87
CA LEU A 254 -27.08 -28.65 27.31
C LEU A 254 -27.87 -27.93 26.23
N ALA A 255 -29.01 -27.36 26.63
CA ALA A 255 -29.77 -26.44 25.80
C ALA A 255 -29.44 -24.99 26.20
N ALA A 256 -29.74 -24.04 25.31
CA ALA A 256 -29.76 -22.63 25.66
C ALA A 256 -30.78 -22.42 26.78
N ASP A 257 -30.32 -22.03 27.97
CA ASP A 257 -31.22 -21.74 29.08
C ASP A 257 -31.85 -20.34 28.95
N ASN A 258 -31.25 -19.44 28.16
CA ASN A 258 -31.66 -18.05 27.92
C ASN A 258 -31.97 -17.25 29.20
N VAL A 259 -31.45 -17.70 30.35
CA VAL A 259 -31.73 -17.15 31.68
C VAL A 259 -30.42 -16.84 32.41
N ASN A 260 -29.40 -17.69 32.27
CA ASN A 260 -28.08 -17.44 32.85
C ASN A 260 -27.21 -16.73 31.83
N ILE A 261 -26.66 -15.57 32.22
CA ILE A 261 -25.71 -14.79 31.42
C ILE A 261 -24.50 -14.52 32.35
N PRO A 262 -23.36 -15.21 32.17
CA PRO A 262 -23.09 -16.22 31.15
C PRO A 262 -23.84 -17.56 31.37
N PRO A 263 -23.96 -18.42 30.33
CA PRO A 263 -24.53 -19.76 30.43
C PRO A 263 -23.87 -20.60 31.52
N LEU A 264 -24.64 -21.43 32.22
CA LEU A 264 -24.09 -22.29 33.29
C LEU A 264 -23.01 -23.23 32.74
N PRO A 265 -21.77 -23.21 33.28
CA PRO A 265 -20.68 -24.03 32.77
C PRO A 265 -20.94 -25.51 33.09
N ALA A 266 -20.51 -26.40 32.19
CA ALA A 266 -20.76 -27.82 32.34
C ALA A 266 -19.81 -28.62 31.43
N GLY A 267 -19.61 -29.88 31.79
CA GLY A 267 -18.63 -30.71 31.10
C GLY A 267 -18.57 -32.13 31.64
N ALA A 268 -17.52 -32.85 31.23
CA ALA A 268 -17.18 -34.16 31.77
C ALA A 268 -15.86 -34.10 32.52
N TYR A 269 -15.64 -35.04 33.43
CA TYR A 269 -14.37 -35.23 34.13
C TYR A 269 -13.98 -36.69 34.21
N VAL A 270 -12.69 -36.93 34.36
CA VAL A 270 -12.08 -38.23 34.66
C VAL A 270 -11.07 -38.03 35.78
N ARG A 271 -11.23 -38.79 36.87
CA ARG A 271 -10.18 -38.96 37.86
C ARG A 271 -9.37 -40.18 37.54
N PHE A 272 -8.05 -40.07 37.67
CA PHE A 272 -7.09 -41.12 37.43
C PHE A 272 -6.46 -41.56 38.75
N HIS A 273 -5.96 -42.80 38.75
CA HIS A 273 -4.97 -43.21 39.74
C HIS A 273 -3.63 -42.49 39.49
N THR A 274 -2.70 -42.60 40.43
CA THR A 274 -1.36 -42.03 40.29
C THR A 274 -0.72 -42.48 38.96
N PRO A 275 -0.12 -41.55 38.19
CA PRO A 275 0.51 -41.90 36.92
C PRO A 275 1.63 -42.93 37.10
N THR A 276 1.78 -43.79 36.10
CA THR A 276 2.63 -44.98 36.20
C THR A 276 4.09 -44.74 35.88
N LYS A 277 4.40 -43.63 35.19
CA LYS A 277 5.75 -43.27 34.72
C LYS A 277 5.95 -41.77 34.84
N ASP A 278 7.07 -41.36 35.45
CA ASP A 278 7.56 -39.97 35.56
C ASP A 278 6.52 -38.95 36.10
N ASN A 279 5.46 -39.43 36.77
CA ASN A 279 4.26 -38.65 37.11
C ASN A 279 3.66 -37.90 35.92
N GLN A 280 3.70 -38.48 34.73
CA GLN A 280 3.21 -37.86 33.51
C GLN A 280 1.90 -38.48 33.03
N MET A 281 1.02 -37.63 32.51
CA MET A 281 -0.12 -38.06 31.71
C MET A 281 -0.16 -37.32 30.39
N LEU A 282 -0.69 -38.02 29.39
CA LEU A 282 -0.91 -37.50 28.06
C LEU A 282 -2.41 -37.35 27.82
N ALA A 283 -2.80 -36.25 27.17
CA ALA A 283 -4.15 -36.04 26.68
C ALA A 283 -4.09 -35.67 25.19
N ARG A 284 -4.75 -36.46 24.35
CA ARG A 284 -4.88 -36.22 22.91
C ARG A 284 -6.29 -35.74 22.64
N VAL A 285 -6.44 -34.59 22.00
CA VAL A 285 -7.75 -34.00 21.66
C VAL A 285 -7.82 -33.73 20.16
N GLY A 286 -8.64 -34.51 19.46
CA GLY A 286 -9.00 -34.24 18.07
C GLY A 286 -10.23 -33.35 18.00
N VAL A 287 -10.28 -32.49 16.99
CA VAL A 287 -11.40 -31.58 16.73
C VAL A 287 -11.94 -31.75 15.31
N SER A 288 -13.21 -31.39 15.12
CA SER A 288 -13.86 -31.34 13.80
C SER A 288 -15.08 -30.43 13.81
N PHE A 289 -15.31 -29.69 12.73
CA PHE A 289 -16.57 -28.95 12.53
C PHE A 289 -17.70 -29.84 11.99
N VAL A 290 -17.39 -31.04 11.51
CA VAL A 290 -18.34 -31.95 10.86
C VAL A 290 -19.04 -32.88 11.86
N SER A 291 -18.29 -33.64 12.66
CA SER A 291 -18.86 -34.65 13.57
C SER A 291 -17.91 -35.13 14.66
N VAL A 292 -18.46 -35.77 15.70
CA VAL A 292 -17.66 -36.46 16.73
C VAL A 292 -16.84 -37.61 16.12
N GLU A 293 -17.43 -38.35 15.20
CA GLU A 293 -16.78 -39.47 14.52
C GLU A 293 -15.53 -39.00 13.76
N GLN A 294 -15.63 -37.87 13.05
CA GLN A 294 -14.51 -37.26 12.35
C GLN A 294 -13.47 -36.71 13.34
N ALA A 295 -13.87 -36.03 14.41
CA ALA A 295 -12.95 -35.57 15.45
C ALA A 295 -12.13 -36.73 16.08
N CYS A 296 -12.77 -37.88 16.35
CA CYS A 296 -12.06 -39.07 16.82
C CYS A 296 -11.17 -39.67 15.73
N GLY A 297 -11.63 -39.71 14.48
CA GLY A 297 -10.86 -40.22 13.34
C GLY A 297 -9.60 -39.40 13.08
N ASN A 298 -9.70 -38.07 13.15
CA ASN A 298 -8.57 -37.14 13.05
C ASN A 298 -7.54 -37.45 14.14
N ALA A 299 -7.95 -37.49 15.42
CA ALA A 299 -7.06 -37.82 16.54
C ALA A 299 -6.34 -39.16 16.40
N GLU A 300 -7.10 -40.21 16.09
CA GLU A 300 -6.59 -41.58 16.01
C GLU A 300 -5.67 -41.80 14.80
N THR A 301 -5.91 -41.08 13.70
CA THR A 301 -5.10 -41.18 12.48
C THR A 301 -3.81 -40.36 12.59
N GLU A 302 -3.90 -39.14 13.11
CA GLU A 302 -2.76 -38.22 13.16
C GLU A 302 -1.76 -38.57 14.28
N ILE A 303 -2.25 -39.06 15.43
CA ILE A 303 -1.40 -39.37 16.59
C ILE A 303 -1.77 -40.73 17.21
N PRO A 304 -1.63 -41.87 16.48
CA PRO A 304 -2.19 -43.16 16.89
C PRO A 304 -1.67 -43.70 18.22
N ASP A 305 -0.44 -43.37 18.61
CA ASP A 305 0.27 -43.91 19.78
C ASP A 305 0.41 -42.90 20.95
N LEU A 306 -0.13 -41.68 20.79
CA LEU A 306 0.07 -40.56 21.72
C LEU A 306 1.57 -40.23 21.95
N GLY A 307 2.45 -40.45 20.97
CA GLY A 307 3.89 -40.22 21.11
C GLY A 307 4.30 -38.74 21.10
N PHE A 308 4.38 -38.07 22.26
CA PHE A 308 4.69 -36.63 22.38
C PHE A 308 5.96 -36.19 21.65
N GLU A 309 7.09 -36.84 21.90
CA GLU A 309 8.38 -36.47 21.28
C GLU A 309 8.37 -36.62 19.76
N HIS A 310 7.67 -37.65 19.26
CA HIS A 310 7.55 -37.89 17.82
C HIS A 310 6.65 -36.83 17.17
N THR A 311 5.49 -36.53 17.75
CA THR A 311 4.60 -35.47 17.26
C THR A 311 5.30 -34.11 17.25
N LEU A 312 6.01 -33.77 18.33
CA LEU A 312 6.79 -32.54 18.39
C LEU A 312 7.85 -32.49 17.29
N ALA A 313 8.67 -33.52 17.15
CA ALA A 313 9.71 -33.55 16.10
C ALA A 313 9.12 -33.40 14.69
N VAL A 314 7.94 -33.98 14.42
CA VAL A 314 7.24 -33.81 13.14
C VAL A 314 6.76 -32.36 12.96
N ALA A 315 6.16 -31.75 13.99
CA ALA A 315 5.74 -30.35 13.93
C ALA A 315 6.93 -29.40 13.68
N GLU A 316 8.05 -29.64 14.36
CA GLU A 316 9.28 -28.87 14.16
C GLU A 316 9.85 -29.05 12.73
N ASP A 317 9.86 -30.27 12.19
CA ASP A 317 10.32 -30.54 10.83
C ASP A 317 9.47 -29.81 9.77
N VAL A 318 8.15 -29.79 9.95
CA VAL A 318 7.23 -29.04 9.06
C VAL A 318 7.57 -27.54 9.06
N TRP A 319 7.79 -26.95 10.23
CA TRP A 319 8.20 -25.54 10.35
C TRP A 319 9.57 -25.27 9.74
N ARG A 320 10.57 -26.13 10.02
CA ARG A 320 11.92 -26.02 9.44
C ARG A 320 11.86 -26.05 7.92
N LYS A 321 11.10 -26.99 7.36
CA LYS A 321 10.90 -27.10 5.91
C LYS A 321 10.21 -25.87 5.33
N LYS A 322 9.19 -25.33 6.01
CA LYS A 322 8.45 -24.14 5.57
C LYS A 322 9.36 -22.90 5.53
N LEU A 323 10.21 -22.72 6.54
CA LEU A 323 11.11 -21.57 6.66
C LEU A 323 12.38 -21.67 5.79
N ALA A 324 12.77 -22.88 5.38
CA ALA A 324 14.00 -23.13 4.60
C ALA A 324 14.05 -22.45 3.22
N VAL A 325 12.92 -21.94 2.74
CA VAL A 325 12.82 -21.14 1.51
C VAL A 325 13.58 -19.81 1.61
N VAL A 326 13.76 -19.29 2.83
CA VAL A 326 14.50 -18.06 3.12
C VAL A 326 15.88 -18.41 3.68
N LYS A 327 16.93 -17.76 3.16
CA LYS A 327 18.28 -17.81 3.75
C LYS A 327 18.85 -16.40 3.83
N VAL A 328 19.50 -16.06 4.93
CA VAL A 328 20.13 -14.75 5.12
C VAL A 328 21.62 -14.92 5.43
N ASP A 329 22.45 -14.02 4.89
CA ASP A 329 23.76 -13.76 5.49
C ASP A 329 23.53 -12.81 6.66
N ALA A 330 23.77 -13.28 7.88
CA ALA A 330 23.57 -12.51 9.11
C ALA A 330 24.86 -11.85 9.64
N THR A 331 25.93 -11.82 8.84
CA THR A 331 27.21 -11.23 9.26
C THR A 331 27.04 -9.77 9.65
N GLY A 332 27.35 -9.43 10.90
CA GLY A 332 27.20 -8.06 11.41
C GLY A 332 25.77 -7.66 11.81
N VAL A 333 24.78 -8.55 11.67
CA VAL A 333 23.39 -8.29 12.09
C VAL A 333 23.18 -8.74 13.53
N SER A 334 22.55 -7.90 14.35
CA SER A 334 22.29 -8.23 15.76
C SER A 334 21.37 -9.44 15.90
N ALA A 335 21.52 -10.19 17.00
CA ALA A 335 20.61 -11.29 17.32
C ALA A 335 19.17 -10.80 17.50
N GLU A 336 18.99 -9.57 17.99
CA GLU A 336 17.68 -8.95 18.18
C GLU A 336 16.95 -8.73 16.84
N LEU A 337 17.62 -8.16 15.84
CA LEU A 337 17.04 -7.98 14.50
C LEU A 337 16.78 -9.32 13.81
N GLN A 338 17.65 -10.31 14.00
CA GLN A 338 17.38 -11.67 13.53
C GLN A 338 16.12 -12.23 14.17
N THR A 339 15.93 -12.03 15.48
CA THR A 339 14.73 -12.51 16.17
C THR A 339 13.46 -11.80 15.71
N VAL A 340 13.50 -10.48 15.50
CA VAL A 340 12.38 -9.72 14.92
C VAL A 340 12.01 -10.27 13.54
N PHE A 341 13.00 -10.45 12.67
CA PHE A 341 12.80 -10.96 11.31
C PHE A 341 12.16 -12.35 11.28
N TRP A 342 12.74 -13.32 12.00
CA TRP A 342 12.28 -14.70 11.95
C TRP A 342 10.97 -14.91 12.72
N SER A 343 10.75 -14.18 13.82
CA SER A 343 9.47 -14.23 14.53
C SER A 343 8.36 -13.59 13.71
N GLY A 344 8.63 -12.50 12.99
CA GLY A 344 7.68 -11.88 12.08
C GLY A 344 7.27 -12.80 10.92
N LEU A 345 8.24 -13.48 10.32
CA LEU A 345 7.99 -14.46 9.25
C LEU A 345 7.19 -15.68 9.77
N TYR A 346 7.48 -16.15 10.99
CA TYR A 346 6.71 -17.22 11.64
C TYR A 346 5.23 -16.85 11.81
N ARG A 347 4.94 -15.68 12.39
CA ARG A 347 3.56 -15.24 12.65
C ARG A 347 2.73 -15.06 11.38
N ALA A 348 3.33 -14.53 10.31
CA ALA A 348 2.68 -14.36 9.00
C ALA A 348 2.29 -15.69 8.30
N MET A 349 2.62 -16.85 8.88
CA MET A 349 2.26 -18.18 8.36
C MET A 349 1.36 -18.97 9.32
N ILE A 350 0.77 -18.33 10.32
CA ILE A 350 -0.16 -18.96 11.28
C ILE A 350 -1.62 -18.93 10.75
N SER A 351 -1.96 -17.89 9.98
CA SER A 351 -3.29 -17.59 9.44
C SER A 351 -3.20 -17.17 7.96
N PRO A 352 -4.27 -17.33 7.14
CA PRO A 352 -5.53 -18.02 7.43
C PRO A 352 -5.33 -19.53 7.65
N GLN A 353 -6.31 -20.20 8.25
CA GLN A 353 -6.19 -21.61 8.68
C GLN A 353 -6.71 -22.57 7.62
N ASP A 354 -6.02 -23.70 7.41
CA ASP A 354 -6.41 -24.78 6.52
C ASP A 354 -7.37 -25.75 7.22
N TYR A 355 -8.65 -25.60 6.91
CA TYR A 355 -9.77 -26.43 7.35
C TYR A 355 -10.21 -27.42 6.27
N THR A 356 -9.32 -27.82 5.35
CA THR A 356 -9.68 -28.73 4.26
C THR A 356 -10.25 -30.04 4.80
N GLY A 357 -11.48 -30.37 4.38
CA GLY A 357 -12.24 -31.53 4.87
C GLY A 357 -13.11 -31.26 6.09
N GLU A 358 -13.08 -30.04 6.64
CA GLU A 358 -13.81 -29.62 7.84
C GLU A 358 -14.93 -28.62 7.53
N ASN A 359 -15.39 -28.48 6.28
CA ASN A 359 -16.52 -27.62 5.94
C ASN A 359 -17.87 -28.30 6.30
N PRO A 360 -18.67 -27.76 7.23
CA PRO A 360 -19.97 -28.35 7.61
C PRO A 360 -21.14 -27.87 6.74
N LEU A 361 -20.94 -26.83 5.91
CA LEU A 361 -22.00 -26.12 5.19
C LEU A 361 -22.25 -26.74 3.81
N TRP A 362 -21.20 -27.14 3.11
CA TRP A 362 -21.30 -27.82 1.82
C TRP A 362 -20.20 -28.88 1.66
N LYS A 363 -20.38 -29.76 0.66
CA LYS A 363 -19.37 -30.75 0.29
C LYS A 363 -18.66 -30.30 -0.97
N SER A 364 -17.34 -30.22 -0.91
CA SER A 364 -16.47 -29.84 -2.02
C SER A 364 -15.17 -30.65 -1.98
N ASP A 365 -14.57 -30.85 -3.15
CA ASP A 365 -13.22 -31.43 -3.31
C ASP A 365 -12.14 -30.33 -3.37
N GLU A 366 -12.52 -29.05 -3.28
CA GLU A 366 -11.60 -27.92 -3.21
C GLU A 366 -11.00 -27.77 -1.79
N PRO A 367 -9.82 -27.14 -1.66
CA PRO A 367 -9.30 -26.73 -0.36
C PRO A 367 -10.27 -25.81 0.36
N TYR A 368 -10.30 -25.89 1.70
CA TYR A 368 -11.11 -25.00 2.52
C TYR A 368 -10.21 -24.31 3.55
N TYR A 369 -9.97 -23.02 3.33
CA TYR A 369 -9.30 -22.13 4.26
C TYR A 369 -10.35 -21.23 4.91
N ASP A 370 -10.16 -20.92 6.19
CA ASP A 370 -11.04 -20.05 6.98
C ASP A 370 -10.18 -19.13 7.86
N SER A 371 -10.80 -18.42 8.81
CA SER A 371 -10.17 -17.34 9.59
C SER A 371 -9.67 -16.20 8.71
N TYR A 372 -10.41 -15.90 7.64
CA TYR A 372 -10.25 -14.72 6.79
C TYR A 372 -10.71 -13.41 7.47
N TYR A 373 -10.62 -13.32 8.80
CA TYR A 373 -11.15 -12.19 9.59
C TYR A 373 -10.41 -10.88 9.32
N CYS A 374 -9.13 -10.99 8.98
CA CYS A 374 -8.21 -9.88 8.73
C CYS A 374 -7.85 -9.77 7.23
N ILE A 375 -8.78 -10.00 6.30
CA ILE A 375 -8.48 -9.81 4.86
C ILE A 375 -8.07 -8.37 4.56
N TRP A 376 -8.78 -7.41 5.17
CA TRP A 376 -8.42 -6.00 5.10
C TRP A 376 -6.95 -5.81 5.50
N ASP A 377 -6.46 -6.41 6.58
CA ASP A 377 -5.04 -6.31 6.98
C ASP A 377 -4.11 -7.07 6.01
N SER A 378 -4.43 -8.35 5.79
CA SER A 378 -3.55 -9.32 5.14
C SER A 378 -3.33 -9.10 3.65
N PHE A 379 -4.24 -8.43 2.93
CA PHE A 379 -4.02 -8.14 1.51
C PHE A 379 -2.84 -7.17 1.29
N ARG A 380 -2.53 -6.34 2.30
CA ARG A 380 -1.51 -5.29 2.21
C ARG A 380 -0.09 -5.85 2.22
N SER A 381 0.15 -6.92 2.98
CA SER A 381 1.50 -7.40 3.30
C SER A 381 1.62 -8.93 3.47
N ILE A 382 0.69 -9.58 4.18
CA ILE A 382 0.73 -11.04 4.42
C ILE A 382 0.60 -11.84 3.13
N HIS A 383 -0.49 -11.69 2.37
CA HIS A 383 -0.68 -12.43 1.11
C HIS A 383 0.43 -12.13 0.08
N PRO A 384 0.90 -10.87 -0.07
CA PRO A 384 2.11 -10.59 -0.84
C PRO A 384 3.36 -11.32 -0.36
N LEU A 385 3.58 -11.47 0.96
CA LEU A 385 4.69 -12.23 1.53
C LEU A 385 4.54 -13.74 1.24
N ILE A 386 3.37 -14.32 1.49
CA ILE A 386 3.07 -15.74 1.21
C ILE A 386 3.26 -16.03 -0.29
N THR A 387 2.89 -15.13 -1.18
CA THR A 387 3.15 -15.26 -2.62
C THR A 387 4.66 -15.42 -2.93
N LEU A 388 5.55 -14.88 -2.10
CA LEU A 388 7.01 -15.03 -2.25
C LEU A 388 7.53 -16.33 -1.63
N VAL A 389 7.11 -16.63 -0.40
CA VAL A 389 7.71 -17.71 0.41
C VAL A 389 6.97 -19.04 0.29
N ASP A 390 5.67 -19.03 -0.01
CA ASP A 390 4.81 -20.20 -0.12
C ASP A 390 3.68 -20.02 -1.15
N PRO A 391 4.02 -19.89 -2.44
CA PRO A 391 3.03 -19.67 -3.51
C PRO A 391 2.04 -20.84 -3.68
N GLU A 392 2.36 -22.04 -3.18
CA GLU A 392 1.46 -23.19 -3.20
C GLU A 392 0.28 -22.98 -2.25
N SER A 393 0.56 -22.69 -0.97
CA SER A 393 -0.50 -22.37 0.00
C SER A 393 -1.31 -21.15 -0.43
N GLN A 394 -0.68 -20.12 -1.02
CA GLN A 394 -1.43 -18.97 -1.56
C GLN A 394 -2.42 -19.38 -2.65
N ALA A 395 -2.06 -20.32 -3.54
CA ALA A 395 -2.97 -20.83 -4.56
C ALA A 395 -4.14 -21.64 -3.96
N LEU A 396 -3.89 -22.40 -2.88
CA LEU A 396 -4.94 -23.12 -2.14
C LEU A 396 -5.93 -22.14 -1.47
N MET A 397 -5.42 -21.07 -0.85
CA MET A 397 -6.25 -20.00 -0.27
C MET A 397 -7.15 -19.36 -1.33
N LEU A 398 -6.61 -19.04 -2.51
CA LEU A 398 -7.39 -18.50 -3.63
C LEU A 398 -8.47 -19.46 -4.12
N ARG A 399 -8.17 -20.76 -4.22
CA ARG A 399 -9.15 -21.78 -4.60
C ARG A 399 -10.28 -21.89 -3.57
N SER A 400 -9.96 -21.79 -2.28
CA SER A 400 -10.96 -21.75 -1.22
C SER A 400 -11.89 -20.55 -1.35
N LEU A 401 -11.36 -19.35 -1.59
CA LEU A 401 -12.19 -18.14 -1.79
C LEU A 401 -13.11 -18.26 -3.01
N VAL A 402 -12.61 -18.85 -4.10
CA VAL A 402 -13.42 -19.14 -5.29
C VAL A 402 -14.51 -20.16 -4.97
N ASP A 403 -14.24 -21.16 -4.13
CA ASP A 403 -15.25 -22.16 -3.75
C ASP A 403 -16.32 -21.56 -2.83
N ILE A 404 -15.93 -20.71 -1.87
CA ILE A 404 -16.87 -19.92 -1.05
C ILE A 404 -17.81 -19.12 -1.96
N TYR A 405 -17.27 -18.41 -2.95
CA TYR A 405 -18.11 -17.67 -3.91
C TYR A 405 -19.09 -18.56 -4.69
N ARG A 406 -18.70 -19.78 -5.08
CA ARG A 406 -19.60 -20.70 -5.80
C ARG A 406 -20.82 -21.09 -4.98
N HIS A 407 -20.68 -21.15 -3.65
CA HIS A 407 -21.71 -21.62 -2.74
C HIS A 407 -22.51 -20.49 -2.10
N GLU A 408 -21.85 -19.39 -1.72
CA GLU A 408 -22.47 -18.25 -1.04
C GLU A 408 -22.80 -17.09 -2.00
N GLY A 409 -22.19 -17.04 -3.19
CA GLY A 409 -22.40 -15.99 -4.20
C GLY A 409 -21.64 -14.68 -3.95
N LYS A 410 -20.91 -14.60 -2.84
CA LYS A 410 -20.10 -13.47 -2.40
C LYS A 410 -18.76 -13.91 -1.85
N LEU A 411 -17.76 -13.03 -1.93
CA LEU A 411 -16.51 -13.20 -1.21
C LEU A 411 -16.66 -12.57 0.18
N PRO A 412 -15.94 -13.10 1.20
CA PRO A 412 -15.87 -12.43 2.50
C PRO A 412 -15.22 -11.04 2.37
N ASP A 413 -14.12 -10.96 1.62
CA ASP A 413 -13.43 -9.75 1.12
C ASP A 413 -12.32 -10.22 0.13
N TYR A 414 -11.79 -9.38 -0.79
CA TYR A 414 -10.71 -9.79 -1.71
C TYR A 414 -9.98 -8.65 -2.46
N SER A 415 -8.67 -8.80 -2.65
CA SER A 415 -7.87 -8.02 -3.60
C SER A 415 -7.03 -8.90 -4.55
N TYR A 416 -6.75 -8.39 -5.76
CA TYR A 416 -5.99 -9.11 -6.78
C TYR A 416 -4.51 -9.35 -6.38
N LEU A 417 -4.01 -10.58 -6.63
CA LEU A 417 -2.64 -11.00 -6.33
C LEU A 417 -1.84 -11.38 -7.58
N LYS A 418 -0.57 -10.98 -7.62
CA LYS A 418 0.36 -11.23 -8.74
C LYS A 418 1.06 -12.58 -8.64
N GLY A 419 1.50 -13.11 -9.79
CA GLY A 419 2.46 -14.23 -9.81
C GLY A 419 1.88 -15.64 -9.69
N ILE A 420 0.62 -15.77 -9.29
CA ILE A 420 -0.08 -17.06 -9.26
C ILE A 420 -0.69 -17.33 -10.63
N THR A 421 -0.32 -18.43 -11.28
CA THR A 421 -0.86 -18.82 -12.60
C THR A 421 -1.51 -20.18 -12.62
N ASP A 422 -1.24 -21.02 -11.62
CA ASP A 422 -1.53 -22.44 -11.70
C ASP A 422 -2.74 -22.78 -10.79
N SER A 423 -3.62 -23.65 -11.29
CA SER A 423 -4.71 -24.31 -10.55
C SER A 423 -5.84 -23.44 -9.96
N VAL A 424 -5.87 -22.11 -10.19
CA VAL A 424 -7.00 -21.23 -9.84
C VAL A 424 -7.93 -21.05 -11.05
N ASN A 425 -9.25 -21.19 -10.84
CA ASN A 425 -10.25 -20.85 -11.85
C ASN A 425 -10.42 -19.32 -11.91
N TRP A 426 -9.56 -18.66 -12.70
CA TRP A 426 -9.54 -17.20 -12.85
C TRP A 426 -10.82 -16.62 -13.44
N THR A 427 -11.58 -17.39 -14.23
CA THR A 427 -12.89 -16.95 -14.73
C THR A 427 -13.86 -16.76 -13.58
N THR A 428 -14.01 -17.77 -12.71
CA THR A 428 -14.89 -17.67 -11.54
C THR A 428 -14.35 -16.68 -10.50
N ALA A 429 -13.02 -16.59 -10.32
CA ALA A 429 -12.43 -15.55 -9.46
C ALA A 429 -12.76 -14.13 -9.95
N TYR A 430 -12.74 -13.90 -11.27
CA TYR A 430 -13.15 -12.64 -11.87
C TYR A 430 -14.66 -12.37 -11.69
N GLU A 431 -15.50 -13.39 -11.90
CA GLU A 431 -16.94 -13.31 -11.62
C GLU A 431 -17.23 -12.93 -10.16
N ALA A 432 -16.44 -13.46 -9.21
CA ALA A 432 -16.57 -13.19 -7.79
C ALA A 432 -16.30 -11.72 -7.45
N VAL A 433 -15.17 -11.16 -7.88
CA VAL A 433 -14.85 -9.74 -7.62
C VAL A 433 -15.78 -8.78 -8.36
N VAL A 434 -16.27 -9.16 -9.55
CA VAL A 434 -17.28 -8.41 -10.29
C VAL A 434 -18.63 -8.44 -9.56
N SER A 435 -19.00 -9.58 -8.96
CA SER A 435 -20.20 -9.68 -8.12
C SER A 435 -20.17 -8.64 -7.01
N ASP A 436 -19.06 -8.53 -6.28
CA ASP A 436 -18.92 -7.56 -5.18
C ASP A 436 -18.95 -6.10 -5.65
N ALA A 437 -18.42 -5.81 -6.83
CA ALA A 437 -18.41 -4.46 -7.38
C ALA A 437 -19.74 -4.02 -8.01
N GLU A 438 -20.59 -4.97 -8.44
CA GLU A 438 -21.81 -4.64 -9.21
C GLU A 438 -23.12 -5.00 -8.50
N ILE A 439 -23.12 -6.03 -7.65
CA ILE A 439 -24.31 -6.58 -6.99
C ILE A 439 -24.21 -6.31 -5.50
N GLU A 440 -25.13 -5.51 -4.97
CA GLU A 440 -25.18 -5.21 -3.55
C GLU A 440 -25.78 -6.39 -2.76
N PRO A 441 -25.15 -6.83 -1.66
CA PRO A 441 -25.73 -7.85 -0.81
C PRO A 441 -26.83 -7.27 0.10
N PRO A 442 -27.79 -8.10 0.55
CA PRO A 442 -28.83 -7.65 1.49
C PRO A 442 -28.27 -7.07 2.80
N ASN A 443 -27.10 -7.56 3.24
CA ASN A 443 -26.38 -7.02 4.39
C ASN A 443 -24.87 -6.91 4.12
N TRP A 444 -24.40 -5.71 3.80
CA TRP A 444 -22.97 -5.46 3.51
C TRP A 444 -22.08 -5.34 4.76
N THR A 445 -22.64 -5.54 5.95
CA THR A 445 -21.83 -5.67 7.17
C THR A 445 -21.22 -7.07 7.28
N ILE A 446 -21.70 -8.02 6.48
CA ILE A 446 -21.30 -9.43 6.51
C ILE A 446 -20.44 -9.79 5.29
N GLU A 447 -20.80 -9.27 4.10
CA GLU A 447 -20.19 -9.68 2.83
C GLU A 447 -20.26 -8.55 1.80
N GLY A 448 -19.42 -8.63 0.76
CA GLY A 448 -19.46 -7.74 -0.40
C GLY A 448 -19.41 -6.23 -0.10
N ARG A 449 -19.90 -5.41 -1.03
CA ARG A 449 -19.89 -3.95 -0.92
C ARG A 449 -21.28 -3.37 -0.77
N GLY A 450 -21.43 -2.41 0.14
CA GLY A 450 -22.65 -1.62 0.29
C GLY A 450 -22.58 -0.25 -0.39
N GLY A 451 -23.68 0.48 -0.36
CA GLY A 451 -23.79 1.83 -0.95
C GLY A 451 -23.51 1.81 -2.45
N LEU A 452 -23.75 0.68 -3.13
CA LEU A 452 -23.35 0.52 -4.53
C LEU A 452 -24.21 1.38 -5.46
N MET A 453 -25.44 1.69 -5.07
CA MET A 453 -26.27 2.62 -5.84
C MET A 453 -25.61 4.01 -5.87
N SER A 454 -25.20 4.52 -4.70
CA SER A 454 -24.50 5.79 -4.57
C SER A 454 -23.11 5.75 -5.20
N TRP A 455 -22.33 4.68 -5.00
CA TRP A 455 -21.02 4.48 -5.66
C TRP A 455 -21.12 4.62 -7.18
N LYS A 456 -22.11 3.96 -7.80
CA LYS A 456 -22.29 3.96 -9.26
C LYS A 456 -22.88 5.27 -9.81
N ASN A 457 -23.73 5.96 -9.05
CA ASN A 457 -24.43 7.16 -9.52
C ASN A 457 -23.75 8.49 -9.13
N LEU A 458 -23.17 8.55 -7.94
CA LEU A 458 -22.53 9.72 -7.37
C LEU A 458 -21.00 9.67 -7.48
N HIS A 459 -20.45 8.48 -7.74
CA HIS A 459 -19.01 8.25 -7.83
C HIS A 459 -18.28 8.43 -6.49
N TYR A 460 -18.98 8.18 -5.39
CA TYR A 460 -18.48 8.10 -4.02
C TYR A 460 -19.54 7.47 -3.11
N VAL A 461 -19.15 6.96 -1.94
CA VAL A 461 -20.10 6.55 -0.90
C VAL A 461 -20.37 7.77 -0.02
N PRO A 462 -21.61 8.28 0.08
CA PRO A 462 -21.93 9.45 0.88
C PRO A 462 -22.01 9.14 2.38
N THR A 463 -21.82 10.16 3.21
CA THR A 463 -22.26 10.13 4.61
C THR A 463 -23.79 10.23 4.66
N ASP A 464 -24.40 9.58 5.66
CA ASP A 464 -25.86 9.46 5.79
C ASP A 464 -26.52 8.89 4.52
N ASP A 465 -25.91 7.87 3.92
CA ASP A 465 -26.41 7.26 2.69
C ASP A 465 -27.83 6.69 2.87
N TYR A 466 -28.64 6.84 1.83
CA TYR A 466 -29.97 6.24 1.75
C TYR A 466 -29.96 5.17 0.67
N ASP A 467 -29.79 3.92 1.09
CA ASP A 467 -29.81 2.77 0.20
C ASP A 467 -31.04 1.88 0.47
N PRO A 468 -31.99 1.76 -0.48
CA PRO A 468 -33.16 0.89 -0.34
C PRO A 468 -32.90 -0.57 -0.75
N TYR A 469 -31.71 -0.93 -1.25
CA TYR A 469 -31.42 -2.24 -1.82
C TYR A 469 -30.66 -3.18 -0.87
N GLY A 470 -29.97 -2.63 0.13
CA GLY A 470 -29.30 -3.39 1.17
C GLY A 470 -29.32 -2.66 2.52
N THR A 471 -28.74 -3.29 3.54
CA THR A 471 -28.57 -2.69 4.87
C THR A 471 -27.17 -2.91 5.41
N GLY A 472 -26.70 -2.03 6.29
CA GLY A 472 -25.44 -2.20 7.00
C GLY A 472 -24.97 -0.91 7.65
N LEU A 473 -23.74 -0.90 8.15
CA LEU A 473 -23.16 0.30 8.76
C LEU A 473 -23.04 1.42 7.72
N LEU A 474 -23.58 2.60 8.04
CA LEU A 474 -23.58 3.80 7.20
C LEU A 474 -22.37 4.72 7.44
N THR A 475 -21.44 4.28 8.27
CA THR A 475 -20.20 4.99 8.62
C THR A 475 -19.11 4.70 7.59
N ARG A 476 -17.92 5.28 7.78
CA ARG A 476 -16.70 4.98 6.99
C ARG A 476 -16.78 5.41 5.51
N SER A 477 -17.55 6.44 5.19
CA SER A 477 -17.79 6.87 3.81
C SER A 477 -16.51 7.25 3.04
N ILE A 478 -15.53 7.88 3.71
CA ILE A 478 -14.23 8.24 3.13
C ILE A 478 -13.41 6.98 2.84
N SER A 479 -13.19 6.14 3.86
CA SER A 479 -12.36 4.92 3.72
C SER A 479 -12.95 3.96 2.69
N ARG A 480 -14.28 3.74 2.70
CA ARG A 480 -14.96 2.90 1.71
C ARG A 480 -14.81 3.45 0.29
N THR A 481 -14.92 4.76 0.10
CA THR A 481 -14.76 5.38 -1.22
C THR A 481 -13.36 5.13 -1.81
N VAL A 482 -12.30 5.30 -1.01
CA VAL A 482 -10.93 5.14 -1.53
C VAL A 482 -10.51 3.67 -1.65
N GLU A 483 -11.01 2.80 -0.77
CA GLU A 483 -10.78 1.36 -0.86
C GLU A 483 -11.55 0.75 -2.05
N TYR A 484 -12.81 1.10 -2.28
CA TYR A 484 -13.54 0.66 -3.49
C TYR A 484 -12.89 1.14 -4.78
N ALA A 485 -12.31 2.34 -4.79
CA ALA A 485 -11.54 2.83 -5.93
C ALA A 485 -10.29 1.96 -6.19
N TYR A 486 -9.60 1.53 -5.14
CA TYR A 486 -8.46 0.63 -5.27
C TYR A 486 -8.88 -0.79 -5.70
N ASP A 487 -10.00 -1.30 -5.19
CA ASP A 487 -10.49 -2.62 -5.59
C ASP A 487 -10.96 -2.62 -7.05
N ASP A 488 -11.61 -1.55 -7.50
CA ASP A 488 -11.99 -1.39 -8.92
C ASP A 488 -10.73 -1.35 -9.81
N PHE A 489 -9.62 -0.73 -9.37
CA PHE A 489 -8.34 -0.86 -10.08
C PHE A 489 -7.86 -2.32 -10.16
N CYS A 490 -7.99 -3.10 -9.08
CA CYS A 490 -7.65 -4.51 -9.08
C CYS A 490 -8.50 -5.32 -10.09
N ILE A 491 -9.80 -5.04 -10.16
CA ILE A 491 -10.70 -5.66 -11.14
C ILE A 491 -10.31 -5.24 -12.56
N ALA A 492 -9.94 -3.98 -12.78
CA ALA A 492 -9.46 -3.51 -14.08
C ALA A 492 -8.22 -4.30 -14.53
N GLU A 493 -7.24 -4.51 -13.64
CA GLU A 493 -6.03 -5.28 -13.95
C GLU A 493 -6.34 -6.75 -14.27
N MET A 494 -7.31 -7.37 -13.57
CA MET A 494 -7.80 -8.71 -13.92
C MET A 494 -8.47 -8.72 -15.30
N ALA A 495 -9.39 -7.78 -15.55
CA ALA A 495 -10.11 -7.65 -16.82
C ALA A 495 -9.15 -7.48 -18.00
N ARG A 496 -8.11 -6.63 -17.86
CA ARG A 496 -7.06 -6.42 -18.85
C ARG A 496 -6.31 -7.70 -19.19
N LYS A 497 -5.94 -8.48 -18.18
CA LYS A 497 -5.26 -9.77 -18.37
C LYS A 497 -6.14 -10.82 -19.03
N MET A 498 -7.45 -10.77 -18.80
CA MET A 498 -8.43 -11.68 -19.39
C MET A 498 -8.93 -11.23 -20.77
N GLY A 499 -8.50 -10.05 -21.24
CA GLY A 499 -8.91 -9.49 -22.54
C GLY A 499 -10.28 -8.82 -22.55
N ASN A 500 -10.87 -8.55 -21.37
CA ASN A 500 -12.15 -7.87 -21.23
C ASN A 500 -11.95 -6.35 -21.14
N MET A 501 -11.70 -5.73 -22.30
CA MET A 501 -11.31 -4.31 -22.36
C MET A 501 -12.43 -3.33 -21.96
N GLY A 502 -13.71 -3.71 -22.14
CA GLY A 502 -14.83 -2.86 -21.71
C GLY A 502 -14.91 -2.72 -20.19
N ASP A 503 -14.74 -3.84 -19.47
CA ASP A 503 -14.66 -3.80 -18.01
C ASP A 503 -13.36 -3.13 -17.53
N TYR A 504 -12.23 -3.34 -18.23
CA TYR A 504 -11.00 -2.61 -17.92
C TYR A 504 -11.19 -1.10 -17.93
N GLU A 505 -11.76 -0.55 -19.00
CA GLU A 505 -12.02 0.89 -19.13
C GLU A 505 -12.99 1.39 -18.04
N LYS A 506 -14.08 0.65 -17.80
CA LYS A 506 -15.08 0.96 -16.77
C LYS A 506 -14.47 1.03 -15.37
N TYR A 507 -13.78 -0.02 -14.94
CA TYR A 507 -13.24 -0.09 -13.59
C TYR A 507 -12.01 0.80 -13.40
N LEU A 508 -11.20 1.04 -14.45
CA LEU A 508 -10.12 2.03 -14.41
C LEU A 508 -10.67 3.46 -14.24
N GLN A 509 -11.81 3.78 -14.83
CA GLN A 509 -12.49 5.05 -14.58
C GLN A 509 -12.96 5.17 -13.13
N ARG A 510 -13.62 4.13 -12.60
CA ARG A 510 -14.08 4.09 -11.19
C ARG A 510 -12.92 4.18 -10.20
N ALA A 511 -11.75 3.66 -10.55
CA ALA A 511 -10.54 3.78 -9.73
C ALA A 511 -10.09 5.23 -9.48
N GLY A 512 -10.55 6.19 -10.29
CA GLY A 512 -10.32 7.63 -10.10
C GLY A 512 -11.30 8.33 -9.16
N PHE A 513 -12.34 7.63 -8.68
CA PHE A 513 -13.43 8.22 -7.89
C PHE A 513 -13.03 8.74 -6.51
N TRP A 514 -11.86 8.34 -6.00
CA TRP A 514 -11.28 8.89 -4.76
C TRP A 514 -11.22 10.43 -4.76
N LYS A 515 -11.01 11.05 -5.94
CA LYS A 515 -10.96 12.51 -6.11
C LYS A 515 -12.27 13.18 -5.66
N ASN A 516 -13.39 12.47 -5.77
CA ASN A 516 -14.70 13.02 -5.43
C ASN A 516 -14.92 13.29 -3.92
N MET A 517 -14.02 12.78 -3.07
CA MET A 517 -14.00 13.04 -1.63
C MET A 517 -12.92 14.05 -1.22
N TYR A 518 -12.02 14.46 -2.12
CA TYR A 518 -10.91 15.35 -1.79
C TYR A 518 -11.38 16.80 -1.75
N ASN A 519 -11.47 17.41 -0.56
CA ASN A 519 -11.75 18.83 -0.39
C ASN A 519 -10.44 19.64 -0.38
N ALA A 520 -10.13 20.34 -1.47
CA ALA A 520 -8.89 21.10 -1.66
C ALA A 520 -8.68 22.22 -0.62
N ASP A 521 -9.76 22.78 -0.08
CA ASP A 521 -9.73 23.92 0.85
C ASP A 521 -9.65 23.50 2.33
N GLN A 522 -9.84 22.21 2.62
CA GLN A 522 -9.82 21.71 3.98
C GLN A 522 -8.45 21.97 4.62
N THR A 523 -8.41 22.70 5.72
CA THR A 523 -7.21 22.91 6.54
C THR A 523 -7.15 21.87 7.66
N SER A 524 -6.00 21.75 8.31
CA SER A 524 -5.87 20.93 9.53
C SER A 524 -5.08 21.68 10.59
N ALA A 525 -5.48 21.51 11.85
CA ALA A 525 -4.80 22.08 13.00
C ALA A 525 -4.57 21.01 14.09
N ILE A 526 -3.47 21.12 14.82
CA ILE A 526 -3.18 20.32 16.01
C ILE A 526 -3.19 21.27 17.21
N ASN A 527 -4.07 21.02 18.19
CA ASN A 527 -4.23 21.87 19.38
C ASN A 527 -4.42 23.37 19.03
N GLY A 528 -5.19 23.66 17.98
CA GLY A 528 -5.47 25.02 17.50
C GLY A 528 -4.34 25.67 16.70
N THR A 529 -3.21 24.99 16.49
CA THR A 529 -2.11 25.45 15.63
C THR A 529 -2.25 24.85 14.24
N ASP A 530 -2.33 25.69 13.21
CA ASP A 530 -2.39 25.24 11.81
C ASP A 530 -1.16 24.38 11.46
N THR A 531 -1.41 23.24 10.82
CA THR A 531 -0.37 22.34 10.31
C THR A 531 0.37 22.92 9.10
N GLY A 532 -0.21 23.92 8.43
CA GLY A 532 0.31 24.52 7.21
C GLY A 532 -0.02 23.72 5.94
N PHE A 533 -0.81 22.66 6.05
CA PHE A 533 -1.25 21.84 4.92
C PHE A 533 -2.74 22.03 4.65
N LYS A 534 -3.10 22.09 3.37
CA LYS A 534 -4.48 22.14 2.87
C LYS A 534 -4.77 20.94 1.98
N GLY A 535 -6.06 20.65 1.82
CA GLY A 535 -6.53 19.59 0.95
C GLY A 535 -6.59 18.25 1.66
N PHE A 536 -7.77 17.80 2.05
CA PHE A 536 -7.97 16.50 2.73
C PHE A 536 -9.21 15.82 2.20
N LEU A 537 -9.24 14.49 2.31
CA LEU A 537 -10.49 13.77 2.13
C LEU A 537 -11.50 14.21 3.20
N GLN A 538 -12.71 14.54 2.79
CA GLN A 538 -13.81 14.98 3.65
C GLN A 538 -15.08 14.22 3.25
N PRO A 539 -15.97 13.93 4.20
CA PRO A 539 -17.19 13.21 3.87
C PRO A 539 -18.06 14.07 2.96
N ARG A 540 -18.93 13.43 2.20
CA ARG A 540 -19.79 14.12 1.24
C ARG A 540 -21.20 13.59 1.33
N TYR A 541 -22.18 14.48 1.34
CA TYR A 541 -23.59 14.10 1.45
C TYR A 541 -24.15 13.65 0.08
N LEU A 542 -25.32 13.02 0.12
CA LEU A 542 -26.11 12.63 -1.06
C LEU A 542 -26.37 13.80 -2.04
N ASN A 543 -26.48 15.02 -1.54
CA ASN A 543 -26.72 16.22 -2.36
C ASN A 543 -25.45 16.80 -3.02
N GLY A 544 -24.27 16.19 -2.79
CA GLY A 544 -23.00 16.63 -3.34
C GLY A 544 -22.25 17.68 -2.52
N THR A 545 -22.78 18.19 -1.41
CA THR A 545 -22.06 19.11 -0.53
C THR A 545 -21.09 18.36 0.38
N PHE A 546 -19.95 18.96 0.73
CA PHE A 546 -19.05 18.38 1.72
C PHE A 546 -19.64 18.47 3.12
N GLY A 547 -19.49 17.39 3.87
CA GLY A 547 -19.53 17.39 5.32
C GLY A 547 -18.14 17.70 5.91
N TYR A 548 -18.03 17.57 7.22
CA TYR A 548 -16.81 17.88 7.94
C TYR A 548 -16.45 16.76 8.91
N GLN A 549 -15.23 16.27 8.80
CA GLN A 549 -14.53 15.54 9.84
C GLN A 549 -13.19 16.22 10.06
N ASP A 550 -12.84 16.52 11.32
CA ASP A 550 -11.52 17.07 11.65
C ASP A 550 -10.43 16.14 11.07
N PRO A 551 -9.50 16.64 10.23
CA PRO A 551 -8.53 15.78 9.57
C PRO A 551 -7.66 14.93 10.50
N ILE A 552 -7.45 15.35 11.76
CA ILE A 552 -6.67 14.59 12.76
C ILE A 552 -7.53 13.69 13.64
N PHE A 553 -8.85 13.72 13.52
CA PHE A 553 -9.75 12.84 14.27
C PHE A 553 -9.45 11.37 13.96
N CYS A 554 -9.43 10.53 14.98
CA CYS A 554 -8.98 9.12 14.92
C CYS A 554 -7.48 8.96 14.62
N SER A 555 -6.67 9.92 15.05
CA SER A 555 -5.22 9.76 15.18
C SER A 555 -4.85 9.56 16.66
N PRO A 556 -3.60 9.16 16.99
CA PRO A 556 -3.13 9.11 18.37
C PRO A 556 -3.27 10.44 19.13
N LEU A 557 -3.40 11.57 18.41
CA LEU A 557 -3.54 12.90 18.99
C LEU A 557 -4.99 13.31 19.29
N LEU A 558 -5.99 12.67 18.67
CA LEU A 558 -7.40 13.04 18.86
C LEU A 558 -8.33 11.84 18.68
N ASN A 559 -8.93 11.38 19.79
CA ASN A 559 -9.98 10.36 19.79
C ASN A 559 -9.64 9.10 18.98
N PHE A 560 -8.46 8.54 19.22
CA PHE A 560 -7.84 7.45 18.47
C PHE A 560 -8.79 6.30 18.09
N THR A 561 -9.57 5.78 19.05
CA THR A 561 -10.46 4.61 18.83
C THR A 561 -11.87 4.96 18.35
N SER A 562 -12.17 6.23 18.03
CA SER A 562 -13.53 6.67 17.67
C SER A 562 -13.97 6.29 16.25
N CYS A 563 -13.08 5.72 15.44
CA CYS A 563 -13.37 5.28 14.05
C CYS A 563 -13.39 3.76 13.88
N TYR A 564 -13.60 3.00 14.96
CA TYR A 564 -13.75 1.54 14.90
C TYR A 564 -15.06 1.11 14.24
N LEU A 565 -15.17 -0.19 13.92
CA LEU A 565 -16.31 -0.79 13.23
C LEU A 565 -17.56 -0.83 14.11
N ASN A 566 -18.28 0.28 14.21
CA ASN A 566 -19.52 0.36 14.97
C ASN A 566 -20.48 1.42 14.41
N PRO A 567 -21.77 1.42 14.82
CA PRO A 567 -22.77 2.39 14.32
C PRO A 567 -22.46 3.86 14.65
N GLY A 568 -21.62 4.13 15.65
CA GLY A 568 -21.17 5.47 16.02
C GLY A 568 -19.78 5.85 15.48
N GLY A 569 -19.16 4.99 14.66
CA GLY A 569 -17.90 5.29 13.99
C GLY A 569 -18.07 6.47 13.03
N SER A 570 -17.00 7.23 12.80
CA SER A 570 -17.05 8.37 11.86
C SER A 570 -16.74 7.94 10.42
N GLU A 571 -16.23 8.84 9.60
CA GLU A 571 -16.20 8.69 8.13
C GLU A 571 -14.93 8.02 7.61
N THR A 572 -13.94 7.82 8.47
CA THR A 572 -12.77 6.98 8.23
C THR A 572 -12.82 5.71 9.08
N TYR A 573 -11.96 4.72 8.79
CA TYR A 573 -11.89 3.46 9.51
C TYR A 573 -10.53 3.29 10.20
N GLU A 574 -10.51 3.29 11.53
CA GLU A 574 -9.34 3.13 12.42
C GLU A 574 -8.17 4.12 12.24
N GLY A 575 -8.19 4.96 11.21
CA GLY A 575 -7.23 6.03 11.00
C GLY A 575 -7.89 7.38 10.72
N SER A 576 -7.08 8.44 10.76
CA SER A 576 -7.54 9.80 10.48
C SER A 576 -7.60 10.10 8.98
N SER A 577 -8.31 11.16 8.58
CA SER A 577 -8.30 11.62 7.18
C SER A 577 -6.90 12.02 6.70
N TRP A 578 -6.02 12.48 7.60
CA TRP A 578 -4.59 12.64 7.33
C TRP A 578 -3.95 11.39 6.71
N LEU A 579 -4.24 10.21 7.28
CA LEU A 579 -3.72 8.92 6.81
C LEU A 579 -4.40 8.53 5.50
N TYR A 580 -5.73 8.55 5.46
CA TYR A 580 -6.50 8.11 4.30
C TYR A 580 -6.30 8.99 3.06
N THR A 581 -5.91 10.26 3.21
CA THR A 581 -5.54 11.12 2.08
C THR A 581 -4.34 10.56 1.30
N PHE A 582 -3.50 9.73 1.92
CA PHE A 582 -2.40 9.05 1.25
C PHE A 582 -2.80 7.71 0.60
N PHE A 583 -4.02 7.21 0.81
CA PHE A 583 -4.43 5.90 0.32
C PHE A 583 -4.94 5.95 -1.12
N VAL A 584 -4.02 6.12 -2.08
CA VAL A 584 -4.30 6.02 -3.53
C VAL A 584 -3.21 5.21 -4.25
N PRO A 585 -2.92 3.96 -3.81
CA PRO A 585 -1.84 3.15 -4.39
C PRO A 585 -1.96 2.95 -5.91
N GLN A 586 -3.18 2.95 -6.44
CA GLN A 586 -3.48 2.80 -7.86
C GLN A 586 -3.14 4.02 -8.73
N ASP A 587 -3.07 5.22 -8.16
CA ASP A 587 -2.95 6.49 -8.90
C ASP A 587 -2.07 7.51 -8.16
N MET A 588 -0.90 7.04 -7.70
CA MET A 588 0.07 7.86 -6.95
C MET A 588 0.52 9.12 -7.70
N ALA A 589 0.57 9.08 -9.04
CA ALA A 589 0.92 10.23 -9.85
C ALA A 589 -0.11 11.36 -9.71
N SER A 590 -1.40 11.05 -9.83
CA SER A 590 -2.45 12.04 -9.60
C SER A 590 -2.49 12.49 -8.16
N LEU A 591 -2.29 11.58 -7.19
CA LEU A 591 -2.23 11.95 -5.78
C LEU A 591 -1.13 12.99 -5.51
N ILE A 592 0.10 12.75 -6.00
CA ILE A 592 1.21 13.69 -5.85
C ILE A 592 0.88 15.03 -6.50
N ALA A 593 0.28 15.04 -7.69
CA ALA A 593 -0.14 16.27 -8.35
C ALA A 593 -1.20 17.03 -7.54
N THR A 594 -2.21 16.32 -7.03
CA THR A 594 -3.29 16.85 -6.19
C THR A 594 -2.78 17.46 -4.88
N LEU A 595 -1.72 16.87 -4.31
CA LEU A 595 -1.09 17.33 -3.07
C LEU A 595 0.05 18.36 -3.28
N GLY A 596 0.13 18.99 -4.46
CA GLY A 596 1.05 20.10 -4.72
C GLY A 596 2.42 19.70 -5.30
N GLY A 597 2.51 18.51 -5.91
CA GLY A 597 3.73 17.99 -6.54
C GLY A 597 4.70 17.31 -5.57
N SER A 598 5.77 16.71 -6.11
CA SER A 598 6.70 15.85 -5.36
C SER A 598 7.28 16.52 -4.09
N THR A 599 7.65 17.80 -4.16
CA THR A 599 8.21 18.53 -3.01
C THR A 599 7.20 18.71 -1.88
N ALA A 600 5.97 19.13 -2.20
CA ALA A 600 4.92 19.35 -1.20
C ALA A 600 4.46 18.01 -0.60
N PHE A 601 4.30 16.99 -1.44
CA PHE A 601 4.00 15.63 -1.03
C PHE A 601 5.04 15.07 -0.06
N THR A 602 6.34 15.23 -0.36
CA THR A 602 7.44 14.78 0.50
C THR A 602 7.39 15.48 1.87
N LYS A 603 7.22 16.81 1.91
CA LYS A 603 7.08 17.55 3.18
C LYS A 603 5.87 17.09 4.00
N ARG A 604 4.78 16.77 3.33
CA ARG A 604 3.54 16.30 3.96
C ARG A 604 3.70 14.90 4.55
N LEU A 605 4.41 13.99 3.86
CA LEU A 605 4.81 12.70 4.42
C LEU A 605 5.75 12.86 5.61
N ASP A 606 6.77 13.72 5.51
CA ASP A 606 7.68 13.99 6.63
C ASP A 606 6.90 14.48 7.87
N PHE A 607 5.92 15.37 7.67
CA PHE A 607 5.04 15.83 8.74
C PHE A 607 4.19 14.70 9.33
N LEU A 608 3.58 13.85 8.49
CA LEU A 608 2.78 12.72 8.96
C LEU A 608 3.62 11.78 9.86
N HIS A 609 4.85 11.46 9.45
CA HIS A 609 5.76 10.61 10.21
C HIS A 609 6.29 11.24 11.51
N THR A 610 6.42 12.57 11.58
CA THR A 610 7.09 13.26 12.71
C THR A 610 6.15 13.97 13.67
N SER A 611 4.91 14.25 13.28
CA SER A 611 3.93 15.00 14.08
C SER A 611 3.30 14.19 15.22
N GLY A 612 3.37 12.86 15.18
CA GLY A 612 2.64 11.97 16.10
C GLY A 612 1.23 11.58 15.61
N LEU A 613 0.85 11.99 14.40
CA LEU A 613 -0.44 11.62 13.78
C LEU A 613 -0.48 10.18 13.27
N LEU A 614 0.67 9.61 12.88
CA LEU A 614 0.77 8.28 12.32
C LEU A 614 1.04 7.23 13.40
N TYR A 615 0.23 6.19 13.42
CA TYR A 615 0.40 5.01 14.26
C TYR A 615 0.78 3.82 13.37
N ILE A 616 1.93 3.20 13.61
CA ILE A 616 2.44 2.07 12.79
C ILE A 616 1.80 0.73 13.18
N GLY A 617 1.16 0.65 14.35
CA GLY A 617 0.41 -0.54 14.77
C GLY A 617 -0.94 -0.72 14.08
N ASP A 618 -1.16 -0.09 12.92
CA ASP A 618 -2.35 -0.21 12.07
C ASP A 618 -1.90 -0.16 10.59
N GLU A 619 -2.50 -1.00 9.75
CA GLU A 619 -1.94 -1.47 8.47
C GLU A 619 -1.98 -0.43 7.35
N GLN A 620 -2.92 0.52 7.40
CA GLN A 620 -2.98 1.60 6.41
C GLN A 620 -1.74 2.51 6.52
N ALA A 621 -1.06 2.52 7.67
CA ALA A 621 0.19 3.26 7.87
C ALA A 621 1.41 2.65 7.17
N PHE A 622 1.33 1.40 6.72
CA PHE A 622 2.46 0.73 6.07
C PHE A 622 2.85 1.40 4.75
N LEU A 623 1.89 1.66 3.87
CA LEU A 623 2.18 2.22 2.54
C LEU A 623 2.86 3.60 2.61
N PRO A 624 2.42 4.57 3.44
CA PRO A 624 3.09 5.87 3.62
C PRO A 624 4.61 5.80 3.83
N VAL A 625 5.10 4.79 4.56
CA VAL A 625 6.56 4.58 4.78
C VAL A 625 7.32 4.47 3.46
N PHE A 626 6.70 3.89 2.42
CA PHE A 626 7.33 3.61 1.14
C PHE A 626 6.98 4.64 0.05
N GLN A 627 6.03 5.55 0.30
CA GLN A 627 5.53 6.46 -0.73
C GLN A 627 6.54 7.50 -1.23
N TYR A 628 7.64 7.73 -0.51
CA TYR A 628 8.75 8.53 -1.01
C TYR A 628 9.34 8.00 -2.33
N HIS A 629 9.19 6.71 -2.62
CA HIS A 629 9.57 6.12 -3.91
C HIS A 629 8.86 6.80 -5.09
N TYR A 630 7.57 7.11 -4.94
CA TYR A 630 6.77 7.77 -5.98
C TYR A 630 7.12 9.25 -6.13
N ALA A 631 7.66 9.87 -5.08
CA ALA A 631 8.23 11.22 -5.13
C ALA A 631 9.66 11.28 -5.69
N GLY A 632 10.25 10.12 -6.05
CA GLY A 632 11.63 10.03 -6.54
C GLY A 632 12.69 10.10 -5.43
N ARG A 633 12.31 9.85 -4.18
CA ARG A 633 13.14 9.97 -2.97
C ARG A 633 13.22 8.65 -2.16
N PRO A 634 13.52 7.49 -2.77
CA PRO A 634 13.48 6.20 -2.07
C PRO A 634 14.47 6.09 -0.89
N GLY A 635 15.50 6.94 -0.85
CA GLY A 635 16.38 7.05 0.30
C GLY A 635 15.65 7.47 1.58
N LEU A 636 14.59 8.28 1.46
CA LEU A 636 13.76 8.63 2.62
C LEU A 636 12.93 7.45 3.12
N SER A 637 12.45 6.57 2.24
CA SER A 637 11.81 5.32 2.67
C SER A 637 12.79 4.41 3.43
N ALA A 638 14.03 4.27 2.95
CA ALA A 638 15.05 3.50 3.66
C ALA A 638 15.30 4.10 5.07
N LYS A 639 15.50 5.43 5.16
CA LYS A 639 15.66 6.13 6.42
C LYS A 639 14.47 5.91 7.37
N THR A 640 13.25 5.99 6.87
CA THR A 640 12.02 5.84 7.67
C THR A 640 11.88 4.41 8.21
N VAL A 641 12.14 3.38 7.39
CA VAL A 641 12.13 1.98 7.84
C VAL A 641 13.23 1.72 8.88
N HIS A 642 14.46 2.20 8.64
CA HIS A 642 15.56 2.09 9.59
C HIS A 642 15.32 2.85 10.91
N SER A 643 14.34 3.74 10.95
CA SER A 643 13.85 4.36 12.19
C SER A 643 12.76 3.52 12.86
N TYR A 644 11.74 3.07 12.13
CA TYR A 644 10.59 2.37 12.72
C TYR A 644 10.93 0.98 13.23
N ILE A 645 11.67 0.16 12.46
CA ILE A 645 11.96 -1.22 12.86
C ILE A 645 12.66 -1.26 14.22
N PRO A 646 13.80 -0.57 14.45
CA PRO A 646 14.48 -0.64 15.75
C PRO A 646 13.74 0.08 16.89
N SER A 647 12.83 1.01 16.60
CA SER A 647 12.12 1.77 17.63
C SER A 647 10.82 1.13 18.10
N GLN A 648 10.19 0.31 17.26
CA GLN A 648 8.86 -0.26 17.53
C GLN A 648 8.79 -1.77 17.46
N PHE A 649 9.79 -2.43 16.86
CA PHE A 649 9.87 -3.89 16.75
C PHE A 649 11.09 -4.38 17.53
N ASN A 650 10.86 -5.19 18.57
CA ASN A 650 11.93 -5.67 19.44
C ASN A 650 11.62 -7.07 19.99
N THR A 651 12.50 -7.58 20.85
CA THR A 651 12.41 -8.96 21.36
C THR A 651 11.71 -9.11 22.71
N THR A 652 11.15 -8.03 23.25
CA THR A 652 10.32 -8.09 24.45
C THR A 652 8.95 -8.68 24.13
N ASN A 653 8.20 -9.05 25.17
CA ASN A 653 6.84 -9.57 24.98
C ASN A 653 5.85 -8.52 24.44
N GLU A 654 6.18 -7.22 24.56
CA GLU A 654 5.43 -6.09 24.00
C GLU A 654 5.98 -5.68 22.62
N GLY A 655 6.88 -6.47 22.04
CA GLY A 655 7.79 -6.06 20.96
C GLY A 655 7.17 -5.81 19.58
N ILE A 656 5.87 -5.55 19.50
CA ILE A 656 5.16 -5.07 18.30
C ILE A 656 4.28 -3.86 18.67
N PRO A 657 4.05 -2.91 17.74
CA PRO A 657 3.45 -1.62 18.07
C PRO A 657 1.93 -1.63 18.28
N GLY A 658 1.23 -2.71 17.93
CA GLY A 658 -0.21 -2.88 18.03
C GLY A 658 -0.60 -4.35 17.90
N ASN A 659 -1.88 -4.62 17.64
CA ASN A 659 -2.36 -5.94 17.25
C ASN A 659 -1.46 -6.54 16.15
N ASP A 660 -1.19 -7.84 16.19
CA ASP A 660 -0.44 -8.49 15.09
C ASP A 660 -1.34 -8.74 13.87
N ASP A 661 -2.66 -8.68 14.02
CA ASP A 661 -3.69 -8.82 12.97
C ASP A 661 -3.39 -9.96 11.98
N SER A 662 -3.36 -11.19 12.52
CA SER A 662 -3.05 -12.42 11.79
C SER A 662 -1.64 -12.47 11.16
N GLY A 663 -0.69 -11.68 11.66
CA GLY A 663 0.68 -11.62 11.17
C GLY A 663 1.01 -10.40 10.32
N ALA A 664 0.15 -9.38 10.27
CA ALA A 664 0.36 -8.16 9.50
C ALA A 664 1.58 -7.38 9.98
N MET A 665 1.75 -7.15 11.29
CA MET A 665 2.96 -6.55 11.87
C MET A 665 4.21 -7.41 11.60
N GLY A 666 4.07 -8.74 11.75
CA GLY A 666 5.12 -9.69 11.40
C GLY A 666 5.56 -9.62 9.93
N SER A 667 4.60 -9.52 9.01
CA SER A 667 4.88 -9.42 7.57
C SER A 667 5.45 -8.06 7.18
N PHE A 668 5.02 -6.97 7.83
CA PHE A 668 5.59 -5.63 7.62
C PHE A 668 7.08 -5.60 7.95
N SER A 669 7.45 -6.07 9.14
CA SER A 669 8.85 -6.12 9.56
C SER A 669 9.67 -7.05 8.66
N THR A 670 9.15 -8.22 8.32
CA THR A 670 9.83 -9.19 7.44
C THR A 670 10.11 -8.61 6.05
N LEU A 671 9.09 -8.12 5.34
CA LEU A 671 9.24 -7.58 3.98
C LEU A 671 10.18 -6.36 3.94
N SER A 672 10.05 -5.48 4.94
CA SER A 672 10.91 -4.30 5.08
C SER A 672 12.38 -4.70 5.26
N MET A 673 12.65 -5.67 6.13
CA MET A 673 14.00 -6.15 6.40
C MET A 673 14.61 -6.96 5.24
N MET A 674 13.78 -7.54 4.36
CA MET A 674 14.20 -8.17 3.09
C MET A 674 14.62 -7.15 2.02
N GLY A 675 14.31 -5.87 2.24
CA GLY A 675 14.65 -4.79 1.31
C GLY A 675 13.64 -4.59 0.18
N LEU A 676 12.46 -5.21 0.25
CA LEU A 676 11.48 -5.18 -0.85
C LEU A 676 10.05 -5.05 -0.32
N TRP A 677 9.41 -3.91 -0.59
CA TRP A 677 8.02 -3.66 -0.18
C TRP A 677 7.03 -3.91 -1.32
N PRO A 678 6.04 -4.80 -1.15
CA PRO A 678 5.04 -5.05 -2.18
C PRO A 678 4.01 -3.93 -2.26
N VAL A 679 3.71 -3.47 -3.48
CA VAL A 679 2.48 -2.72 -3.73
C VAL A 679 1.44 -3.75 -4.14
N SER A 680 0.49 -4.05 -3.25
CA SER A 680 -0.57 -5.02 -3.50
C SER A 680 -1.40 -4.59 -4.72
N GLY A 681 -2.06 -5.54 -5.38
CA GLY A 681 -2.79 -5.29 -6.64
C GLY A 681 -1.91 -5.00 -7.86
N GLN A 682 -0.61 -4.74 -7.69
CA GLN A 682 0.30 -4.31 -8.76
C GLN A 682 1.54 -5.19 -8.86
N ASN A 683 2.06 -5.40 -10.07
CA ASN A 683 3.32 -6.11 -10.31
C ASN A 683 4.58 -5.29 -9.96
N VAL A 684 4.61 -4.73 -8.76
CA VAL A 684 5.63 -3.79 -8.26
C VAL A 684 6.07 -4.17 -6.85
N TYR A 685 7.38 -4.21 -6.63
CA TYR A 685 8.04 -4.28 -5.32
C TYR A 685 9.03 -3.12 -5.24
N LEU A 686 8.86 -2.22 -4.28
CA LEU A 686 9.71 -1.06 -4.07
C LEU A 686 11.03 -1.49 -3.41
N ILE A 687 12.15 -1.03 -3.95
CA ILE A 687 13.51 -1.48 -3.56
C ILE A 687 14.10 -0.57 -2.49
N MET A 688 14.54 -1.18 -1.40
CA MET A 688 15.39 -0.57 -0.38
C MET A 688 16.52 -1.52 0.02
N PRO A 689 17.57 -1.03 0.70
CA PRO A 689 18.59 -1.92 1.24
C PRO A 689 18.00 -2.90 2.27
N PRO A 690 18.25 -4.22 2.16
CA PRO A 690 17.91 -5.14 3.22
C PRO A 690 18.66 -4.84 4.52
N PHE A 691 18.12 -5.28 5.65
CA PHE A 691 18.79 -5.19 6.96
C PHE A 691 19.94 -6.19 7.11
N PHE A 692 20.07 -7.08 6.14
CA PHE A 692 21.09 -8.12 6.06
C PHE A 692 22.10 -7.81 4.95
N PRO A 693 23.37 -8.24 5.06
CA PRO A 693 24.28 -8.27 3.92
C PRO A 693 23.67 -8.93 2.68
N GLU A 694 22.91 -10.01 2.87
CA GLU A 694 22.27 -10.73 1.78
C GLU A 694 21.01 -11.47 2.26
N VAL A 695 19.97 -11.46 1.43
CA VAL A 695 18.74 -12.24 1.59
C VAL A 695 18.50 -13.06 0.33
N ASN A 696 18.25 -14.36 0.50
CA ASN A 696 17.99 -15.31 -0.57
C ASN A 696 16.61 -15.94 -0.38
N LEU A 697 15.79 -15.92 -1.43
CA LEU A 697 14.49 -16.57 -1.49
C LEU A 697 14.47 -17.63 -2.57
N THR A 698 14.24 -18.87 -2.20
CA THR A 698 14.09 -19.98 -3.15
C THR A 698 12.62 -20.21 -3.44
N ASN A 699 12.21 -19.99 -4.68
CA ASN A 699 10.84 -20.21 -5.12
C ASN A 699 10.53 -21.72 -5.11
N GLY A 700 9.51 -22.13 -4.35
CA GLY A 700 9.13 -23.53 -4.19
C GLY A 700 8.70 -24.23 -5.48
N HIS A 701 8.15 -23.50 -6.46
CA HIS A 701 7.69 -24.08 -7.73
C HIS A 701 8.83 -24.23 -8.75
N THR A 702 9.71 -23.24 -8.87
CA THR A 702 10.76 -23.22 -9.90
C THR A 702 12.11 -23.73 -9.41
N GLY A 703 12.30 -23.82 -8.09
CA GLY A 703 13.59 -24.11 -7.45
C GLY A 703 14.66 -23.03 -7.70
N LYS A 704 14.27 -21.87 -8.25
CA LYS A 704 15.17 -20.75 -8.52
C LYS A 704 15.29 -19.87 -7.29
N THR A 705 16.48 -19.31 -7.09
CA THR A 705 16.78 -18.42 -5.96
C THR A 705 16.91 -16.98 -6.44
N ALA A 706 16.17 -16.09 -5.81
CA ALA A 706 16.32 -14.64 -5.94
C ALA A 706 17.12 -14.11 -4.75
N THR A 707 18.16 -13.33 -5.02
CA THR A 707 19.11 -12.83 -4.04
C THR A 707 19.09 -11.30 -4.04
N VAL A 708 18.88 -10.67 -2.90
CA VAL A 708 19.07 -9.22 -2.69
C VAL A 708 20.30 -9.04 -1.81
N ARG A 709 21.30 -8.32 -2.31
CA ARG A 709 22.62 -8.20 -1.68
C ARG A 709 23.01 -6.74 -1.52
N ASN A 710 23.52 -6.40 -0.35
CA ASN A 710 24.16 -5.11 -0.09
C ASN A 710 25.66 -5.18 -0.40
N ILE A 711 26.13 -4.26 -1.24
CA ILE A 711 27.56 -4.01 -1.47
C ILE A 711 27.97 -2.81 -0.62
N GLY A 712 28.88 -3.05 0.33
CA GLY A 712 29.23 -2.07 1.35
C GLY A 712 28.28 -2.06 2.55
N PHE A 713 27.77 -3.23 2.96
CA PHE A 713 26.92 -3.34 4.15
C PHE A 713 27.62 -2.78 5.40
N ASP A 714 26.97 -1.81 6.04
CA ASP A 714 27.38 -1.26 7.33
C ASP A 714 26.51 -1.84 8.46
N ALA A 715 27.13 -2.58 9.38
CA ALA A 715 26.47 -3.12 10.57
C ALA A 715 25.94 -2.03 11.52
N GLY A 716 26.44 -0.80 11.41
CA GLY A 716 25.92 0.36 12.13
C GLY A 716 24.73 1.04 11.45
N TYR A 717 24.33 0.61 10.25
CA TYR A 717 23.27 1.19 9.43
C TYR A 717 23.42 2.72 9.20
N ASN A 718 24.66 3.22 9.03
CA ASN A 718 24.90 4.58 8.56
C ASN A 718 24.82 4.66 7.03
N ASP A 719 25.30 3.62 6.34
CA ASP A 719 25.23 3.50 4.89
C ASP A 719 23.95 2.79 4.45
N ILE A 720 22.83 3.51 4.47
CA ILE A 720 21.48 2.98 4.16
C ILE A 720 20.88 3.53 2.86
N TYR A 721 21.67 4.24 2.06
CA TYR A 721 21.21 4.84 0.81
C TYR A 721 21.80 4.11 -0.40
N ILE A 722 20.93 3.66 -1.30
CA ILE A 722 21.35 3.01 -2.56
C ILE A 722 22.03 4.05 -3.44
N GLN A 723 23.30 3.85 -3.77
CA GLN A 723 24.09 4.68 -4.69
C GLN A 723 23.95 4.22 -6.14
N ASN A 724 23.89 2.90 -6.33
CA ASN A 724 23.58 2.26 -7.61
C ASN A 724 23.07 0.83 -7.34
N ALA A 725 22.38 0.25 -8.32
CA ALA A 725 21.93 -1.13 -8.26
C ALA A 725 22.29 -1.89 -9.55
N THR A 726 22.48 -3.20 -9.44
CA THR A 726 22.56 -4.10 -10.60
C THR A 726 21.61 -5.28 -10.42
N LEU A 727 21.02 -5.75 -11.52
CA LEU A 727 20.24 -6.97 -11.59
C LEU A 727 20.96 -7.93 -12.55
N ASP A 728 21.42 -9.06 -12.03
CA ASP A 728 22.23 -10.05 -12.73
C ASP A 728 23.48 -9.42 -13.40
N GLY A 729 24.15 -8.53 -12.66
CA GLY A 729 25.34 -7.79 -13.12
C GLY A 729 25.07 -6.67 -14.13
N LYS A 730 23.81 -6.44 -14.51
CA LYS A 730 23.41 -5.32 -15.39
C LYS A 730 22.89 -4.16 -14.56
N ALA A 731 23.27 -2.94 -14.91
CA ALA A 731 22.78 -1.74 -14.21
C ALA A 731 21.24 -1.72 -14.11
N TRP A 732 20.72 -1.53 -12.91
CA TRP A 732 19.31 -1.42 -12.59
C TRP A 732 19.02 -0.03 -12.03
N THR A 733 18.13 0.72 -12.67
CA THR A 733 17.86 2.13 -12.27
C THR A 733 16.37 2.39 -12.04
N LYS A 734 15.58 1.34 -11.87
CA LYS A 734 14.22 1.46 -11.33
C LYS A 734 14.32 1.30 -9.82
N ASN A 735 13.60 2.13 -9.07
CA ASN A 735 13.48 1.97 -7.61
C ASN A 735 12.46 0.88 -7.23
N TRP A 736 12.16 -0.01 -8.17
CA TRP A 736 11.24 -1.12 -8.01
C TRP A 736 11.63 -2.29 -8.90
N ILE A 737 11.13 -3.49 -8.58
CA ILE A 737 11.26 -4.72 -9.37
C ILE A 737 9.90 -5.42 -9.53
N SER A 738 9.75 -6.27 -10.55
CA SER A 738 8.54 -7.08 -10.74
C SER A 738 8.64 -8.42 -10.03
N HIS A 739 7.51 -9.12 -9.90
CA HIS A 739 7.44 -10.45 -9.31
C HIS A 739 8.28 -11.49 -10.07
N ASP A 740 8.56 -11.27 -11.36
CA ASP A 740 9.36 -12.19 -12.18
C ASP A 740 10.76 -12.42 -11.63
N PHE A 741 11.31 -11.46 -10.87
CA PHE A 741 12.58 -11.62 -10.16
C PHE A 741 12.57 -12.81 -9.20
N TYR A 742 11.50 -12.95 -8.44
CA TYR A 742 11.35 -14.05 -7.49
C TYR A 742 11.02 -15.37 -8.17
N ARG A 743 10.16 -15.32 -9.20
CA ARG A 743 9.78 -16.52 -9.96
C ARG A 743 10.96 -17.14 -10.70
N ASN A 744 11.76 -16.31 -11.37
CA ASN A 744 12.83 -16.77 -12.26
C ASN A 744 14.18 -16.88 -11.55
N GLY A 745 14.29 -16.32 -10.35
CA GLY A 745 15.56 -16.09 -9.67
C GLY A 745 16.37 -14.96 -10.31
N GLY A 746 17.44 -14.58 -9.63
CA GLY A 746 18.32 -13.50 -10.07
C GLY A 746 19.07 -12.88 -8.88
N VAL A 747 20.02 -11.99 -9.14
CA VAL A 747 20.80 -11.31 -8.11
C VAL A 747 20.65 -9.81 -8.26
N LEU A 748 19.99 -9.16 -7.29
CA LEU A 748 19.88 -7.71 -7.15
C LEU A 748 20.97 -7.23 -6.18
N GLU A 749 22.02 -6.59 -6.68
CA GLU A 749 23.10 -6.02 -5.88
C GLU A 749 22.88 -4.51 -5.71
N LEU A 750 22.93 -4.03 -4.47
CA LEU A 750 22.68 -2.65 -4.08
C LEU A 750 23.96 -2.07 -3.46
N THR A 751 24.63 -1.15 -4.16
CA THR A 751 25.79 -0.45 -3.58
C THR A 751 25.32 0.65 -2.66
N LEU A 752 25.77 0.64 -1.40
CA LEU A 752 25.29 1.56 -0.37
C LEU A 752 26.26 2.73 -0.12
N GLY A 753 25.74 3.77 0.54
CA GLY A 753 26.49 4.93 1.01
C GLY A 753 25.69 5.75 2.02
N SER A 754 26.32 6.77 2.59
CA SER A 754 25.81 7.54 3.74
C SER A 754 24.87 8.69 3.37
N GLU A 755 24.72 9.01 2.09
CA GLU A 755 23.88 10.12 1.59
C GLU A 755 22.96 9.65 0.46
N GLU A 756 21.83 10.34 0.26
CA GLU A 756 20.85 10.00 -0.77
C GLU A 756 21.38 10.23 -2.20
N SER A 757 21.09 9.30 -3.12
CA SER A 757 21.46 9.38 -4.54
C SER A 757 20.32 9.90 -5.45
N SER A 758 20.59 10.18 -6.72
CA SER A 758 19.59 10.66 -7.71
C SER A 758 19.10 9.55 -8.68
N TRP A 759 17.78 9.45 -8.90
CA TRP A 759 17.12 8.50 -9.85
C TRP A 759 16.65 9.22 -11.16
N VAL A 760 16.55 8.53 -12.31
CA VAL A 760 16.39 9.16 -13.67
C VAL A 760 14.93 9.50 -14.07
N GLU A 761 14.73 10.57 -14.87
CA GLU A 761 13.46 11.32 -15.11
C GLU A 761 12.40 10.73 -16.08
N GLU A 762 12.74 10.39 -17.34
CA GLU A 762 11.72 10.10 -18.37
C GLU A 762 10.97 8.77 -18.16
N GLU A 763 11.54 7.88 -17.35
CA GLU A 763 10.89 6.64 -16.92
C GLU A 763 9.77 6.90 -15.88
N GLN A 764 9.58 8.15 -15.44
CA GLN A 764 8.51 8.55 -14.51
C GLN A 764 7.15 8.78 -15.21
N VAL A 765 7.09 8.77 -16.56
CA VAL A 765 5.85 8.99 -17.31
C VAL A 765 4.94 7.75 -17.24
N PRO A 766 3.68 7.88 -16.78
CA PRO A 766 2.71 6.79 -16.86
C PRO A 766 2.52 6.32 -18.31
N GLY A 767 2.69 5.02 -18.58
CA GLY A 767 2.62 4.47 -19.93
C GLY A 767 3.91 4.61 -20.76
N TYR A 768 5.05 4.97 -20.15
CA TYR A 768 6.35 4.98 -20.80
C TYR A 768 6.67 3.62 -21.46
N ASP A 769 6.82 3.62 -22.79
CA ASP A 769 7.41 2.52 -23.55
C ASP A 769 8.74 2.99 -24.18
N PRO A 770 9.89 2.42 -23.80
CA PRO A 770 11.19 2.79 -24.34
C PRO A 770 11.32 2.58 -25.86
N LYS A 771 10.43 1.79 -26.48
CA LYS A 771 10.39 1.62 -27.95
C LYS A 771 9.89 2.86 -28.67
N HIS A 772 9.12 3.71 -27.99
CA HIS A 772 8.60 4.93 -28.58
C HIS A 772 9.57 6.10 -28.52
N PHE A 773 10.67 5.99 -27.77
CA PHE A 773 11.69 7.03 -27.64
C PHE A 773 12.99 6.63 -28.34
N TYR A 774 13.60 7.56 -29.07
CA TYR A 774 14.90 7.34 -29.68
C TYR A 774 15.97 7.25 -28.59
N PRO A 775 16.83 6.22 -28.56
CA PRO A 775 17.85 6.05 -27.55
C PRO A 775 19.11 6.88 -27.88
N VAL A 776 19.02 8.19 -27.74
CA VAL A 776 20.08 9.13 -28.10
C VAL A 776 21.29 8.96 -27.16
N ASN A 777 22.51 8.94 -27.71
CA ASN A 777 23.76 8.97 -26.95
C ASN A 777 24.59 10.22 -27.28
N PRO A 778 25.29 10.81 -26.29
CA PRO A 778 26.39 11.72 -26.57
C PRO A 778 27.41 11.08 -27.52
N GLY A 779 27.80 11.82 -28.56
CA GLY A 779 28.64 11.37 -29.65
C GLY A 779 27.87 10.85 -30.88
N ASP A 780 26.57 10.57 -30.78
CA ASP A 780 25.76 10.17 -31.94
C ASP A 780 25.74 11.28 -32.99
N LEU A 781 25.87 10.92 -34.27
CA LEU A 781 25.85 11.87 -35.38
C LEU A 781 24.52 11.82 -36.13
N PHE A 782 23.66 12.79 -35.86
CA PHE A 782 22.35 12.94 -36.47
C PHE A 782 22.46 13.69 -37.80
N HIS A 783 21.76 13.19 -38.82
CA HIS A 783 21.73 13.78 -40.17
C HIS A 783 23.13 14.06 -40.77
N ASN A 784 24.14 13.23 -40.44
CA ASN A 784 25.54 13.41 -40.82
C ASN A 784 26.10 14.82 -40.50
N ARG A 785 25.59 15.46 -39.44
CA ARG A 785 25.89 16.86 -39.14
C ARG A 785 25.88 17.18 -37.65
N TYR A 786 24.90 16.72 -36.91
CA TYR A 786 24.68 17.12 -35.53
C TYR A 786 25.20 16.07 -34.57
N GLU A 787 26.31 16.36 -33.91
CA GLU A 787 26.87 15.50 -32.88
C GLU A 787 26.17 15.78 -31.54
N MET A 788 25.50 14.78 -30.99
CA MET A 788 24.76 14.89 -29.73
C MET A 788 25.73 15.07 -28.56
N LEU A 789 25.46 15.98 -27.62
CA LEU A 789 26.36 16.27 -26.51
C LEU A 789 25.72 15.99 -25.15
N ALA A 790 24.56 16.60 -24.88
CA ALA A 790 23.93 16.53 -23.58
C ALA A 790 22.40 16.59 -23.67
N LYS A 791 21.68 15.85 -22.83
CA LYS A 791 20.24 15.96 -22.68
C LYS A 791 19.95 17.15 -21.77
N VAL A 792 19.14 18.08 -22.25
CA VAL A 792 18.85 19.35 -21.57
C VAL A 792 17.36 19.54 -21.26
N GLY A 793 16.51 18.58 -21.64
CA GLY A 793 15.10 18.60 -21.29
C GLY A 793 14.36 17.36 -21.78
N TRP A 794 13.10 17.24 -21.36
CA TRP A 794 12.19 16.17 -21.76
C TRP A 794 10.74 16.62 -21.62
N GLY A 795 9.83 15.90 -22.24
CA GLY A 795 8.38 16.07 -22.10
C GLY A 795 7.64 14.75 -22.36
N THR A 796 6.31 14.79 -22.33
CA THR A 796 5.46 13.60 -22.50
C THR A 796 5.66 12.88 -23.84
N SER A 797 6.10 13.60 -24.88
CA SER A 797 6.21 13.11 -26.26
C SER A 797 7.57 13.32 -26.92
N SER A 798 8.59 13.82 -26.20
CA SER A 798 9.92 14.07 -26.79
C SER A 798 11.04 14.17 -25.76
N THR A 799 12.29 14.01 -26.23
CA THR A 799 13.50 14.35 -25.47
C THR A 799 14.24 15.50 -26.16
N VAL A 800 14.94 16.34 -25.39
CA VAL A 800 15.58 17.56 -25.89
C VAL A 800 17.07 17.52 -25.58
N TRP A 801 17.90 17.75 -26.60
CA TRP A 801 19.33 17.51 -26.55
C TRP A 801 20.14 18.65 -27.14
N LEU A 802 21.15 19.11 -26.42
CA LEU A 802 22.22 19.96 -26.94
C LEU A 802 23.12 19.16 -27.88
N ALA A 803 23.46 19.74 -29.03
CA ALA A 803 24.29 19.13 -30.07
C ALA A 803 25.26 20.15 -30.69
N ARG A 804 26.38 19.66 -31.24
CA ARG A 804 27.36 20.44 -32.01
C ARG A 804 27.12 20.27 -33.51
N ASP A 805 27.08 21.37 -34.24
CA ASP A 805 27.01 21.40 -35.70
C ASP A 805 28.42 21.21 -36.30
N THR A 806 28.68 20.02 -36.85
CA THR A 806 30.01 19.61 -37.33
C THR A 806 30.38 20.15 -38.72
N GLN A 807 29.46 20.83 -39.42
CA GLN A 807 29.72 21.37 -40.77
C GLN A 807 30.43 22.74 -40.77
N ARG A 808 31.11 23.08 -39.68
CA ARG A 808 31.93 24.30 -39.54
C ARG A 808 33.39 24.00 -39.92
N TRP A 809 34.05 24.97 -40.55
CA TRP A 809 35.49 24.86 -40.81
C TRP A 809 36.28 24.94 -39.50
N ARG A 810 37.41 24.23 -39.38
CA ARG A 810 38.22 24.16 -38.13
C ARG A 810 38.68 25.51 -37.54
N TRP A 811 38.68 26.59 -38.32
CA TRP A 811 39.04 27.94 -37.88
C TRP A 811 37.84 28.80 -37.46
N GLN A 812 36.61 28.29 -37.60
CA GLN A 812 35.40 28.92 -37.09
C GLN A 812 35.09 28.36 -35.70
N PRO A 813 34.54 29.19 -34.78
CA PRO A 813 34.12 28.70 -33.47
C PRO A 813 33.02 27.65 -33.61
N ASP A 814 32.97 26.74 -32.63
CA ASP A 814 31.93 25.72 -32.56
C ASP A 814 30.55 26.36 -32.56
N ARG A 815 29.61 25.73 -33.27
CA ARG A 815 28.20 26.14 -33.29
C ARG A 815 27.38 25.07 -32.62
N TYR A 816 26.67 25.46 -31.56
CA TYR A 816 25.75 24.58 -30.85
C TYR A 816 24.31 24.79 -31.30
N VAL A 817 23.53 23.71 -31.28
CA VAL A 817 22.09 23.67 -31.54
C VAL A 817 21.42 22.80 -30.49
N VAL A 818 20.10 22.86 -30.40
CA VAL A 818 19.30 21.93 -29.61
C VAL A 818 18.38 21.15 -30.53
N LEU A 819 18.41 19.83 -30.45
CA LEU A 819 17.53 18.93 -31.18
C LEU A 819 16.43 18.41 -30.24
N LYS A 820 15.16 18.63 -30.62
CA LYS A 820 13.99 17.98 -30.02
C LYS A 820 13.72 16.70 -30.81
N VAL A 821 13.84 15.55 -30.16
CA VAL A 821 13.65 14.22 -30.75
C VAL A 821 12.27 13.69 -30.34
N ILE A 822 11.35 13.60 -31.30
CA ILE A 822 9.95 13.30 -31.05
C ILE A 822 9.72 11.78 -30.95
N ALA A 823 8.89 11.35 -30.00
CA ALA A 823 8.50 9.96 -29.81
C ALA A 823 7.64 9.44 -30.98
N SER A 824 7.78 8.17 -31.35
CA SER A 824 7.24 7.64 -32.63
C SER A 824 5.74 7.30 -32.62
N ARG A 825 5.12 7.07 -31.45
CA ARG A 825 3.71 6.58 -31.35
C ARG A 825 2.88 7.19 -30.23
N TYR A 826 3.23 8.37 -29.73
CA TYR A 826 2.36 9.10 -28.81
C TYR A 826 1.23 9.76 -29.62
N VAL A 827 -0.04 9.40 -29.34
CA VAL A 827 -1.30 9.95 -29.90
C VAL A 827 -1.16 10.45 -31.37
N GLY A 828 -1.17 9.51 -32.32
CA GLY A 828 -1.29 9.79 -33.75
C GLY A 828 -0.01 10.33 -34.40
N GLN A 829 0.42 9.71 -35.52
CA GLN A 829 1.48 10.25 -36.39
C GLN A 829 1.22 11.69 -36.90
N ASP A 830 0.04 12.23 -36.65
CA ASP A 830 -0.37 13.58 -37.01
C ASP A 830 0.23 14.66 -36.09
N ALA A 831 0.55 14.37 -34.82
CA ALA A 831 1.06 15.37 -33.87
C ALA A 831 2.45 15.92 -34.23
N ALA A 832 3.40 15.04 -34.59
CA ALA A 832 4.75 15.44 -35.01
C ALA A 832 4.74 16.25 -36.32
N LYS A 833 3.84 15.88 -37.24
CA LYS A 833 3.64 16.62 -38.50
C LYS A 833 2.98 17.97 -38.26
N HIS A 834 2.08 18.05 -37.29
CA HIS A 834 1.42 19.28 -36.88
C HIS A 834 2.45 20.30 -36.36
N GLU A 835 3.27 19.93 -35.38
CA GLU A 835 4.32 20.81 -34.84
C GLU A 835 5.28 21.28 -35.95
N LEU A 836 5.75 20.35 -36.79
CA LEU A 836 6.60 20.70 -37.94
C LEU A 836 5.95 21.68 -38.92
N ASN A 837 4.63 21.55 -39.16
CA ASN A 837 3.91 22.46 -40.05
C ASN A 837 3.74 23.85 -39.43
N ILE A 838 3.54 23.94 -38.12
CA ILE A 838 3.54 25.22 -37.38
C ILE A 838 4.94 25.86 -37.43
N ASP A 839 5.98 25.10 -37.12
CA ASP A 839 7.37 25.59 -37.17
C ASP A 839 7.78 26.10 -38.56
N ARG A 840 7.30 25.44 -39.63
CA ARG A 840 7.54 25.90 -41.02
C ARG A 840 6.89 27.25 -41.34
N ARG A 841 5.83 27.64 -40.62
CA ARG A 841 5.18 28.95 -40.76
C ARG A 841 6.01 30.07 -40.12
N LEU A 842 6.86 29.75 -39.14
CA LEU A 842 7.76 30.69 -38.44
C LEU A 842 8.96 31.17 -39.28
N LYS A 843 8.80 31.36 -40.60
CA LYS A 843 9.92 31.68 -41.52
C LYS A 843 10.73 32.88 -41.02
N SER A 844 12.00 32.62 -40.72
CA SER A 844 12.98 33.51 -40.08
C SER A 844 13.43 34.76 -40.88
N ASN A 845 12.80 35.06 -42.03
CA ASN A 845 13.22 36.13 -42.95
C ASN A 845 12.22 37.31 -43.08
N LEU A 846 11.21 37.38 -42.21
CA LEU A 846 10.31 38.54 -42.18
C LEU A 846 10.97 39.66 -41.33
N PRO A 847 11.07 40.91 -41.82
CA PRO A 847 11.69 42.02 -41.11
C PRO A 847 10.80 42.54 -39.96
N HIS A 848 10.55 41.68 -38.97
CA HIS A 848 9.72 41.98 -37.81
C HIS A 848 10.54 41.83 -36.52
N LYS A 849 10.59 42.88 -35.69
CA LYS A 849 11.41 42.93 -34.47
C LYS A 849 11.07 41.83 -33.46
N GLY A 850 9.82 41.37 -33.46
CA GLY A 850 9.32 40.30 -32.62
C GLY A 850 9.88 38.91 -32.90
N ALA A 851 10.43 38.68 -34.10
CA ALA A 851 11.00 37.38 -34.46
C ALA A 851 12.18 36.97 -33.55
N LEU A 852 12.82 37.93 -32.87
CA LEU A 852 13.90 37.69 -31.90
C LEU A 852 13.42 37.04 -30.60
N PHE A 853 12.12 37.14 -30.27
CA PHE A 853 11.52 36.64 -29.03
C PHE A 853 10.66 35.40 -29.25
N VAL A 854 10.79 34.77 -30.41
CA VAL A 854 10.08 33.55 -30.80
C VAL A 854 11.12 32.55 -31.26
N ARG A 855 11.08 31.35 -30.70
CA ARG A 855 11.99 30.29 -31.10
C ARG A 855 11.68 29.88 -32.53
N THR A 856 12.68 29.88 -33.40
CA THR A 856 12.52 29.48 -34.80
C THR A 856 13.30 28.20 -35.08
N MET A 857 12.67 27.29 -35.83
CA MET A 857 13.30 26.06 -36.28
C MET A 857 14.40 26.37 -37.29
N LEU A 858 15.59 25.84 -37.04
CA LEU A 858 16.76 25.95 -37.91
C LEU A 858 16.82 24.81 -38.94
N ASP A 859 16.38 23.61 -38.54
CA ASP A 859 16.46 22.41 -39.37
C ASP A 859 15.37 21.41 -38.96
N SER A 860 14.96 20.52 -39.86
CA SER A 860 14.13 19.36 -39.54
C SER A 860 14.45 18.17 -40.44
N PHE A 861 14.50 17.00 -39.85
CA PHE A 861 14.78 15.75 -40.54
C PHE A 861 14.21 14.57 -39.78
N GLU A 862 14.17 13.41 -40.42
CA GLU A 862 13.85 12.15 -39.77
C GLU A 862 15.13 11.34 -39.56
N VAL A 863 15.19 10.62 -38.45
CA VAL A 863 16.22 9.63 -38.15
C VAL A 863 15.58 8.28 -37.93
N ALA A 864 16.19 7.24 -38.50
CA ALA A 864 15.79 5.87 -38.24
C ALA A 864 16.30 5.46 -36.85
N GLY A 865 15.38 5.20 -35.92
CA GLY A 865 15.69 4.57 -34.65
C GLY A 865 15.66 3.05 -34.77
N PRO A 866 15.98 2.32 -33.67
CA PRO A 866 15.98 0.86 -33.68
C PRO A 866 14.58 0.25 -33.90
N ASP A 867 13.52 0.92 -33.43
CA ASP A 867 12.14 0.38 -33.47
C ASP A 867 11.22 1.14 -34.43
N ASP A 868 11.43 2.43 -34.62
CA ASP A 868 10.60 3.27 -35.49
C ASP A 868 11.40 4.50 -35.99
N ARG A 869 10.79 5.31 -36.86
CA ARG A 869 11.37 6.58 -37.32
C ARG A 869 10.94 7.72 -36.40
N HIS A 870 11.87 8.64 -36.15
CA HIS A 870 11.67 9.77 -35.25
C HIS A 870 11.89 11.08 -36.00
N PHE A 871 10.95 12.01 -35.87
CA PHE A 871 11.13 13.38 -36.32
C PHE A 871 12.06 14.12 -35.35
N CYS A 872 13.01 14.86 -35.90
CA CYS A 872 13.92 15.72 -35.16
C CYS A 872 13.75 17.16 -35.63
N LEU A 873 13.54 18.07 -34.68
CA LEU A 873 13.43 19.50 -34.92
C LEU A 873 14.64 20.18 -34.28
N GLY A 874 15.43 20.90 -35.07
CA GLY A 874 16.65 21.58 -34.64
C GLY A 874 16.45 23.06 -34.43
N TYR A 875 16.95 23.60 -33.32
CA TYR A 875 16.78 25.00 -32.91
C TYR A 875 18.08 25.61 -32.40
N GLY A 876 18.12 26.94 -32.27
CA GLY A 876 19.15 27.61 -31.47
C GLY A 876 19.09 27.19 -30.00
N PRO A 877 20.24 27.13 -29.29
CA PRO A 877 20.26 26.79 -27.88
C PRO A 877 19.70 27.93 -27.02
N LEU A 878 18.87 27.57 -26.05
CA LEU A 878 18.34 28.44 -25.01
C LEU A 878 18.69 27.81 -23.65
N ARG A 879 18.68 28.63 -22.60
CA ARG A 879 19.09 28.30 -21.24
C ARG A 879 17.96 27.52 -20.53
N GLU A 880 17.65 27.82 -19.26
CA GLU A 880 16.48 27.26 -18.57
C GLU A 880 15.14 27.93 -18.96
N PRO A 881 13.98 27.27 -18.72
CA PRO A 881 12.67 27.91 -18.71
C PRO A 881 12.57 29.02 -17.65
N ILE A 882 11.67 29.99 -17.86
CA ILE A 882 11.50 31.13 -16.95
C ILE A 882 11.00 30.67 -15.57
N SER A 883 10.29 29.53 -15.50
CA SER A 883 9.84 28.89 -14.24
C SER A 883 10.99 28.43 -13.34
N ILE A 884 12.15 28.12 -13.92
CA ILE A 884 13.39 27.83 -13.18
C ILE A 884 14.15 29.13 -12.94
N TYR A 885 14.24 30.01 -13.94
CA TYR A 885 14.93 31.29 -13.85
C TYR A 885 14.40 32.17 -12.72
N GLN A 886 13.08 32.20 -12.50
CA GLN A 886 12.45 33.00 -11.45
C GLN A 886 12.92 32.61 -10.03
N ARG A 887 13.32 31.35 -9.82
CA ARG A 887 13.84 30.86 -8.53
C ARG A 887 15.18 31.47 -8.13
N ARG A 888 15.83 32.19 -9.05
CA ARG A 888 17.08 32.93 -8.80
C ARG A 888 16.83 34.28 -8.09
N TRP A 889 15.57 34.67 -7.94
CA TRP A 889 15.16 35.93 -7.34
C TRP A 889 14.54 35.72 -5.97
N GLU A 890 14.54 36.76 -5.14
CA GLU A 890 14.00 36.73 -3.77
C GLU A 890 12.52 36.33 -3.79
N ASP A 891 12.14 35.42 -2.89
CA ASP A 891 10.80 34.82 -2.79
C ASP A 891 10.26 34.19 -4.09
N GLY A 892 11.13 33.91 -5.07
CA GLY A 892 10.76 33.37 -6.37
C GLY A 892 10.03 34.35 -7.31
N LYS A 893 10.04 35.65 -6.98
CA LYS A 893 9.32 36.70 -7.72
C LYS A 893 10.25 37.49 -8.64
N LEU A 894 9.85 37.73 -9.88
CA LEU A 894 10.61 38.61 -10.78
C LEU A 894 10.41 40.09 -10.40
N PRO A 895 11.49 40.90 -10.34
CA PRO A 895 11.36 42.33 -10.07
C PRO A 895 10.46 43.03 -11.10
N PRO A 896 9.60 43.98 -10.69
CA PRO A 896 8.70 44.69 -11.61
C PRO A 896 9.40 45.32 -12.82
N SER A 897 10.63 45.81 -12.63
CA SER A 897 11.46 46.37 -13.71
C SER A 897 11.83 45.34 -14.78
N ILE A 898 12.09 44.09 -14.38
CA ILE A 898 12.36 42.96 -15.29
C ILE A 898 11.07 42.51 -15.96
N VAL A 899 9.98 42.38 -15.20
CA VAL A 899 8.68 41.98 -15.73
C VAL A 899 8.23 42.94 -16.82
N LYS A 900 8.27 44.26 -16.61
CA LYS A 900 7.93 45.27 -17.64
C LYS A 900 8.71 45.07 -18.94
N VAL A 901 10.01 44.81 -18.84
CA VAL A 901 10.89 44.59 -19.98
C VAL A 901 10.54 43.28 -20.70
N TYR A 902 10.34 42.20 -19.94
CA TYR A 902 10.01 40.88 -20.49
C TYR A 902 8.62 40.85 -21.13
N THR A 903 7.62 41.48 -20.51
CA THR A 903 6.28 41.69 -21.08
C THR A 903 6.37 42.37 -22.44
N ARG A 904 7.17 43.44 -22.56
CA ARG A 904 7.36 44.14 -23.84
C ARG A 904 7.96 43.24 -24.92
N TYR A 905 8.88 42.36 -24.55
CA TYR A 905 9.52 41.42 -25.48
C TYR A 905 8.58 40.29 -25.90
N LEU A 906 7.87 39.70 -24.94
CA LEU A 906 6.86 38.67 -25.20
C LEU A 906 5.73 39.20 -26.08
N LEU A 907 5.26 40.44 -25.84
CA LEU A 907 4.26 41.11 -26.71
C LEU A 907 4.79 41.32 -28.13
N GLN A 908 6.06 41.68 -28.31
CA GLN A 908 6.64 41.76 -29.65
C GLN A 908 6.68 40.38 -30.32
N GLY A 909 7.00 39.32 -29.56
CA GLY A 909 6.97 37.94 -30.04
C GLY A 909 5.56 37.48 -30.44
N LEU A 910 4.55 37.73 -29.61
CA LEU A 910 3.15 37.46 -29.94
C LEU A 910 2.69 38.26 -31.16
N ASN A 911 3.06 39.54 -31.27
CA ASN A 911 2.73 40.34 -32.44
C ASN A 911 3.30 39.70 -33.71
N PHE A 912 4.53 39.17 -33.67
CA PHE A 912 5.11 38.43 -34.79
C PHE A 912 4.29 37.17 -35.12
N LEU A 913 3.99 36.34 -34.12
CA LEU A 913 3.20 35.12 -34.29
C LEU A 913 1.84 35.40 -34.91
N HIS A 914 1.14 36.43 -34.43
CA HIS A 914 -0.24 36.74 -34.79
C HIS A 914 -0.33 37.44 -36.15
N SER A 915 0.48 38.48 -36.38
CA SER A 915 0.37 39.34 -37.56
C SER A 915 1.10 38.80 -38.79
N GLU A 916 2.23 38.15 -38.61
CA GLU A 916 3.10 37.71 -39.71
C GLU A 916 3.03 36.20 -39.95
N CYS A 917 2.97 35.40 -38.88
CA CYS A 917 2.95 33.93 -38.99
C CYS A 917 1.54 33.34 -39.00
N HIS A 918 0.54 34.11 -38.55
CA HIS A 918 -0.83 33.66 -38.34
C HIS A 918 -0.90 32.36 -37.52
N ILE A 919 -0.24 32.36 -36.36
CA ILE A 919 -0.20 31.26 -35.39
C ILE A 919 -0.80 31.74 -34.08
N VAL A 920 -1.63 30.91 -33.46
CA VAL A 920 -2.05 31.03 -32.06
C VAL A 920 -1.23 30.00 -31.25
N HIS A 921 -0.57 30.40 -30.17
CA HIS A 921 0.33 29.54 -29.40
C HIS A 921 -0.42 28.48 -28.60
N THR A 922 -1.57 28.84 -28.02
CA THR A 922 -2.53 27.97 -27.29
C THR A 922 -2.04 27.30 -26.00
N ASP A 923 -0.74 27.25 -25.73
CA ASP A 923 -0.14 26.73 -24.49
C ASP A 923 0.91 27.68 -23.88
N LEU A 924 0.62 28.98 -23.80
CA LEU A 924 1.58 29.97 -23.30
C LEU A 924 1.62 29.95 -21.75
N LYS A 925 2.69 29.39 -21.18
CA LYS A 925 2.91 29.24 -19.73
C LYS A 925 4.39 29.38 -19.36
N PRO A 926 4.76 29.55 -18.08
CA PRO A 926 6.16 29.72 -17.66
C PRO A 926 7.12 28.64 -18.18
N ASP A 927 6.70 27.38 -18.27
CA ASP A 927 7.58 26.31 -18.77
C ASP A 927 7.90 26.42 -20.27
N ASN A 928 7.08 27.17 -21.02
CA ASN A 928 7.20 27.38 -22.46
C ASN A 928 7.85 28.73 -22.81
N ILE A 929 8.30 29.50 -21.82
CA ILE A 929 9.12 30.69 -22.03
C ILE A 929 10.56 30.35 -21.66
N MET A 930 11.42 30.27 -22.66
CA MET A 930 12.83 29.92 -22.50
C MET A 930 13.70 31.17 -22.39
N MET A 931 14.77 31.11 -21.61
CA MET A 931 15.70 32.22 -21.44
C MET A 931 16.88 32.12 -22.43
N THR A 932 17.38 33.23 -22.98
CA THR A 932 18.61 33.21 -23.81
C THR A 932 19.86 33.03 -22.97
N PHE A 933 20.92 32.46 -23.55
CA PHE A 933 22.24 32.55 -22.95
C PHE A 933 22.78 33.99 -23.00
N GLU A 934 23.33 34.45 -21.88
CA GLU A 934 23.93 35.78 -21.71
C GLU A 934 25.33 35.88 -22.30
N ASP A 935 26.03 34.76 -22.40
CA ASP A 935 27.39 34.67 -22.92
C ASP A 935 27.60 33.29 -23.58
N PRO A 936 28.12 33.21 -24.83
CA PRO A 936 28.37 31.95 -25.51
C PRO A 936 29.28 30.97 -24.74
N SER A 937 30.22 31.50 -23.93
CA SER A 937 31.14 30.69 -23.12
C SER A 937 30.43 29.87 -22.04
N VAL A 938 29.18 30.18 -21.69
CA VAL A 938 28.39 29.36 -20.75
C VAL A 938 28.16 27.96 -21.31
N ILE A 939 27.89 27.85 -22.61
CA ILE A 939 27.70 26.56 -23.27
C ILE A 939 29.03 25.81 -23.35
N GLU A 940 30.13 26.50 -23.62
CA GLU A 940 31.48 25.90 -23.64
C GLU A 940 31.87 25.37 -22.26
N ASP A 941 31.70 26.18 -21.21
CA ASP A 941 31.94 25.77 -19.82
C ASP A 941 31.06 24.58 -19.43
N PHE A 942 29.79 24.60 -19.85
CA PHE A 942 28.85 23.50 -19.61
C PHE A 942 29.33 22.22 -20.28
N ILE A 943 29.74 22.27 -21.55
CA ILE A 943 30.22 21.10 -22.29
C ILE A 943 31.56 20.61 -21.72
N GLN A 944 32.48 21.50 -21.35
CA GLN A 944 33.72 21.11 -20.70
C GLN A 944 33.43 20.35 -19.40
N LYS A 945 32.51 20.87 -18.57
CA LYS A 945 32.06 20.18 -17.36
C LYS A 945 31.38 18.85 -17.66
N GLN A 946 30.63 18.73 -18.75
CA GLN A 946 30.05 17.44 -19.17
C GLN A 946 31.12 16.43 -19.63
N ASN A 947 32.23 16.89 -20.20
CA ASN A 947 33.35 16.00 -20.53
C ASN A 947 34.12 15.54 -19.28
N GLU A 948 34.26 16.43 -18.30
CA GLU A 948 34.91 16.12 -17.01
C GLU A 948 34.01 15.26 -16.10
N ASN A 949 32.70 15.52 -16.11
CA ASN A 949 31.68 14.82 -15.35
C ASN A 949 30.41 14.60 -16.21
N PRO A 950 30.33 13.48 -16.95
CA PRO A 950 29.20 13.20 -17.83
C PRO A 950 27.87 13.08 -17.10
N MET A 951 26.78 13.46 -17.78
CA MET A 951 25.43 13.33 -17.23
C MET A 951 25.15 11.89 -16.76
N PRO A 952 24.48 11.71 -15.61
CA PRO A 952 24.02 10.40 -15.18
C PRO A 952 23.21 9.70 -16.27
N ARG A 953 23.55 8.43 -16.54
CA ARG A 953 22.87 7.62 -17.56
C ARG A 953 22.59 6.21 -17.08
N LYS A 954 21.47 5.67 -17.53
CA LYS A 954 21.13 4.24 -17.51
C LYS A 954 21.45 3.64 -18.87
N VAL A 955 21.92 2.40 -18.93
CA VAL A 955 21.94 1.59 -20.16
C VAL A 955 21.11 0.33 -19.94
N LYS A 956 20.10 0.08 -20.79
CA LYS A 956 19.18 -1.07 -20.71
C LYS A 956 18.88 -1.59 -22.13
N ASP A 957 19.01 -2.90 -22.35
CA ASP A 957 18.74 -3.56 -23.64
C ASP A 957 19.47 -2.91 -24.84
N GLY A 958 20.71 -2.45 -24.62
CA GLY A 958 21.52 -1.74 -25.62
C GLY A 958 21.12 -0.28 -25.86
N ARG A 959 20.14 0.25 -25.10
CA ARG A 959 19.67 1.63 -25.17
C ARG A 959 20.16 2.43 -23.97
N SER A 960 20.56 3.67 -24.17
CA SER A 960 20.94 4.57 -23.07
C SER A 960 19.84 5.61 -22.82
N ILE A 961 19.59 5.92 -21.55
CA ILE A 961 18.63 6.93 -21.09
C ILE A 961 19.36 7.86 -20.12
N TYR A 962 19.27 9.16 -20.33
CA TYR A 962 20.05 10.16 -19.58
C TYR A 962 19.14 11.04 -18.73
N LEU A 963 19.65 11.44 -17.57
CA LEU A 963 19.05 12.52 -16.76
C LEU A 963 19.23 13.85 -17.48
N SER A 964 18.22 14.72 -17.47
CA SER A 964 18.33 16.03 -18.11
C SER A 964 19.17 16.96 -17.25
N HIS A 965 20.08 17.70 -17.88
CA HIS A 965 20.89 18.69 -17.20
C HIS A 965 20.57 20.08 -17.77
N ASN A 966 19.63 20.78 -17.12
CA ASN A 966 19.14 22.09 -17.54
C ASN A 966 19.61 23.25 -16.63
N ASP A 967 20.40 22.99 -15.58
CA ASP A 967 21.13 24.02 -14.86
C ASP A 967 22.47 24.34 -15.54
N PHE A 968 22.55 25.51 -16.17
CA PHE A 968 23.76 26.00 -16.83
C PHE A 968 24.68 26.81 -15.89
N GLY A 969 24.44 26.72 -14.57
CA GLY A 969 25.25 27.36 -13.53
C GLY A 969 24.83 28.80 -13.23
N ARG A 970 25.74 29.59 -12.66
CA ARG A 970 25.50 31.01 -12.33
C ARG A 970 25.44 31.87 -13.59
N LEU A 971 24.64 32.93 -13.54
CA LEU A 971 24.61 33.95 -14.59
C LEU A 971 25.94 34.70 -14.63
N LYS A 972 26.54 34.83 -15.81
CA LYS A 972 27.71 35.69 -16.04
C LYS A 972 27.34 37.16 -16.25
N SER A 973 26.08 37.41 -16.63
CA SER A 973 25.50 38.73 -16.90
C SER A 973 23.97 38.66 -16.81
N PHE A 974 23.32 39.80 -16.57
CA PHE A 974 21.86 39.92 -16.59
C PHE A 974 21.27 40.14 -17.98
N ARG A 975 22.08 40.02 -19.06
CA ARG A 975 21.63 40.15 -20.46
C ARG A 975 20.94 38.87 -20.94
N VAL A 976 19.83 38.53 -20.31
CA VAL A 976 19.03 37.33 -20.57
C VAL A 976 17.65 37.77 -21.05
N LEU A 977 17.22 37.29 -22.22
CA LEU A 977 15.97 37.66 -22.87
C LEU A 977 14.98 36.47 -22.84
N PRO A 978 13.67 36.72 -22.70
CA PRO A 978 12.65 35.68 -22.79
C PRO A 978 12.32 35.37 -24.26
N VAL A 979 12.10 34.09 -24.55
CA VAL A 979 11.79 33.58 -25.89
C VAL A 979 10.63 32.61 -25.78
N ILE A 980 9.57 32.86 -26.55
CA ILE A 980 8.40 31.97 -26.66
C ILE A 980 8.84 30.69 -27.38
N ALA A 981 8.56 29.53 -26.79
CA ALA A 981 8.97 28.23 -27.29
C ALA A 981 7.88 27.17 -27.08
N ASP A 982 8.08 26.02 -27.71
CA ASP A 982 7.19 24.85 -27.72
C ASP A 982 5.84 25.08 -28.42
N PHE A 983 5.84 24.79 -29.73
CA PHE A 983 4.68 24.98 -30.61
C PHE A 983 3.91 23.67 -30.84
N GLY A 984 4.12 22.65 -29.99
CA GLY A 984 3.50 21.33 -30.16
C GLY A 984 1.96 21.35 -30.13
N LEU A 985 1.35 22.31 -29.43
CA LEU A 985 -0.09 22.49 -29.33
C LEU A 985 -0.61 23.72 -30.12
N ALA A 986 0.29 24.51 -30.71
CA ALA A 986 -0.05 25.74 -31.40
C ALA A 986 -0.91 25.48 -32.65
N GLU A 987 -1.73 26.45 -33.04
CA GLU A 987 -2.77 26.28 -34.05
C GLU A 987 -2.72 27.38 -35.13
N PRO A 988 -3.08 27.08 -36.39
CA PRO A 988 -3.24 28.09 -37.44
C PRO A 988 -4.31 29.12 -37.11
N GLY A 989 -3.98 30.41 -37.21
CA GLY A 989 -4.90 31.53 -37.01
C GLY A 989 -5.59 32.04 -38.29
N ASP A 990 -5.25 31.49 -39.46
CA ASP A 990 -5.75 31.89 -40.80
C ASP A 990 -6.92 31.02 -41.33
N GLY A 991 -7.57 30.24 -40.47
CA GLY A 991 -8.71 29.40 -40.83
C GLY A 991 -9.97 30.19 -41.25
N SER A 992 -10.92 29.50 -41.90
CA SER A 992 -12.19 30.08 -42.40
C SER A 992 -13.19 30.52 -41.30
N GLY A 993 -12.80 30.42 -40.03
CA GLY A 993 -13.55 30.88 -38.87
C GLY A 993 -12.79 30.59 -37.57
N PRO A 994 -13.25 31.12 -36.42
CA PRO A 994 -12.60 30.89 -35.13
C PRO A 994 -12.68 29.42 -34.72
N SER A 995 -11.54 28.89 -34.25
CA SER A 995 -11.39 27.54 -33.69
C SER A 995 -12.17 27.40 -32.40
N ARG A 996 -12.59 26.17 -32.07
CA ARG A 996 -13.58 25.93 -31.01
C ARG A 996 -13.26 24.75 -30.12
N HIS A 997 -12.27 23.93 -30.47
CA HIS A 997 -11.84 22.83 -29.64
C HIS A 997 -11.13 23.36 -28.38
N PRO A 998 -11.03 22.54 -27.32
CA PRO A 998 -10.33 22.89 -26.10
C PRO A 998 -8.85 23.14 -26.38
N ILE A 999 -8.32 24.19 -25.77
CA ILE A 999 -6.92 24.58 -25.79
C ILE A 999 -6.56 25.13 -24.41
N GLN A 1000 -5.28 25.35 -24.15
CA GLN A 1000 -4.73 25.89 -22.90
C GLN A 1000 -4.77 24.92 -21.72
N PRO A 1001 -3.80 25.00 -20.81
CA PRO A 1001 -3.89 24.32 -19.53
C PRO A 1001 -4.95 24.98 -18.65
N PRO A 1002 -5.54 24.24 -17.68
CA PRO A 1002 -6.67 24.70 -16.86
C PRO A 1002 -6.56 26.12 -16.28
N LEU A 1003 -5.43 26.46 -15.66
CA LEU A 1003 -5.14 27.76 -15.04
C LEU A 1003 -5.08 28.93 -16.03
N TYR A 1004 -4.96 28.62 -17.32
CA TYR A 1004 -4.75 29.59 -18.38
C TYR A 1004 -5.94 29.64 -19.35
N HIS A 1005 -7.04 28.93 -19.10
CA HIS A 1005 -8.19 29.00 -19.98
C HIS A 1005 -8.74 30.43 -20.10
N ALA A 1006 -8.89 30.92 -21.35
CA ALA A 1006 -9.48 32.21 -21.65
C ALA A 1006 -11.02 32.18 -21.59
N PRO A 1007 -11.69 33.30 -21.28
CA PRO A 1007 -13.15 33.33 -21.19
C PRO A 1007 -13.82 32.93 -22.50
N GLU A 1008 -13.30 33.32 -23.66
CA GLU A 1008 -13.85 32.92 -24.96
C GLU A 1008 -13.72 31.42 -25.26
N VAL A 1009 -12.73 30.75 -24.65
CA VAL A 1009 -12.47 29.31 -24.76
C VAL A 1009 -13.45 28.54 -23.90
N ILE A 1010 -13.58 28.90 -22.61
CA ILE A 1010 -14.51 28.28 -21.67
C ILE A 1010 -15.96 28.43 -22.14
N LEU A 1011 -16.32 29.64 -22.59
CA LEU A 1011 -17.68 29.93 -23.07
C LEU A 1011 -17.98 29.35 -24.46
N GLY A 1012 -17.00 28.74 -25.13
CA GLY A 1012 -17.20 28.11 -26.44
C GLY A 1012 -17.57 29.09 -27.56
N THR A 1013 -17.19 30.36 -27.45
CA THR A 1013 -17.59 31.41 -28.40
C THR A 1013 -16.82 31.35 -29.74
N GLY A 1014 -15.78 30.53 -29.76
CA GLY A 1014 -14.72 30.49 -30.75
C GLY A 1014 -13.59 31.46 -30.39
N TRP A 1015 -12.37 30.93 -30.33
CA TRP A 1015 -11.16 31.64 -29.94
C TRP A 1015 -10.28 31.98 -31.15
N THR A 1016 -9.42 32.99 -30.97
CA THR A 1016 -8.44 33.46 -31.95
C THR A 1016 -7.15 33.85 -31.22
N TYR A 1017 -6.35 34.77 -31.78
CA TYR A 1017 -5.15 35.36 -31.18
C TYR A 1017 -5.34 35.92 -29.76
N SER A 1018 -6.56 36.33 -29.38
CA SER A 1018 -6.87 36.87 -28.05
C SER A 1018 -6.59 35.88 -26.91
N ALA A 1019 -6.68 34.58 -27.19
CA ALA A 1019 -6.41 33.53 -26.21
C ALA A 1019 -4.96 33.58 -25.68
N ASP A 1020 -3.98 33.87 -26.55
CA ASP A 1020 -2.58 34.01 -26.13
C ASP A 1020 -2.34 35.29 -25.31
N ILE A 1021 -3.09 36.37 -25.61
CA ILE A 1021 -3.00 37.62 -24.86
C ILE A 1021 -3.52 37.41 -23.43
N TRP A 1022 -4.61 36.66 -23.28
CA TRP A 1022 -5.09 36.22 -21.97
C TRP A 1022 -4.03 35.42 -21.22
N ASN A 1023 -3.43 34.41 -21.87
CA ASN A 1023 -2.37 33.60 -21.26
C ASN A 1023 -1.17 34.43 -20.81
N LEU A 1024 -0.78 35.41 -21.62
CA LEU A 1024 0.30 36.32 -21.26
C LEU A 1024 -0.03 37.12 -20.00
N GLY A 1025 -1.26 37.59 -19.85
CA GLY A 1025 -1.72 38.28 -18.63
C GLY A 1025 -1.56 37.42 -17.37
N VAL A 1026 -2.07 36.18 -17.43
CA VAL A 1026 -1.94 35.20 -16.32
C VAL A 1026 -0.47 34.84 -16.06
N LEU A 1027 0.33 34.68 -17.12
CA LEU A 1027 1.76 34.39 -17.01
C LEU A 1027 2.50 35.51 -16.29
N ILE A 1028 2.27 36.77 -16.69
CA ILE A 1028 2.90 37.95 -16.08
C ILE A 1028 2.55 38.04 -14.60
N TRP A 1029 1.29 37.79 -14.26
CA TRP A 1029 0.86 37.73 -12.87
C TRP A 1029 1.65 36.71 -12.06
N ASN A 1030 1.70 35.47 -12.55
CA ASN A 1030 2.37 34.37 -11.86
C ASN A 1030 3.87 34.66 -11.64
N LEU A 1031 4.52 35.31 -12.61
CA LEU A 1031 5.92 35.73 -12.50
C LEU A 1031 6.15 36.83 -11.44
N MET A 1032 5.16 37.68 -11.22
CA MET A 1032 5.24 38.79 -10.26
C MET A 1032 4.94 38.34 -8.84
N GLU A 1033 3.95 37.47 -8.67
CA GLU A 1033 3.45 37.10 -7.35
C GLU A 1033 3.93 35.74 -6.84
N ASN A 1034 4.53 34.91 -7.71
CA ASN A 1034 4.90 33.52 -7.40
C ASN A 1034 3.72 32.69 -6.83
N GLU A 1035 2.51 33.05 -7.26
CA GLU A 1035 1.24 32.39 -6.95
C GLU A 1035 0.35 32.45 -8.19
N ASP A 1036 -0.57 31.50 -8.34
CA ASP A 1036 -1.53 31.51 -9.45
C ASP A 1036 -2.55 32.65 -9.31
N LEU A 1037 -2.91 33.30 -10.44
CA LEU A 1037 -3.93 34.35 -10.49
C LEU A 1037 -5.30 33.83 -10.06
N PHE A 1038 -5.71 32.71 -10.66
CA PHE A 1038 -6.98 32.06 -10.37
C PHE A 1038 -6.73 30.87 -9.45
N ARG A 1039 -7.08 31.04 -8.17
CA ARG A 1039 -6.71 30.12 -7.08
C ARG A 1039 -7.82 29.13 -6.79
N ASN A 1040 -9.05 29.53 -7.08
CA ASN A 1040 -10.28 28.82 -6.71
C ASN A 1040 -11.00 28.26 -7.95
N ILE A 1041 -10.22 27.79 -8.94
CA ILE A 1041 -10.75 27.26 -10.21
C ILE A 1041 -10.99 25.75 -10.19
N ARG A 1042 -10.83 25.14 -9.02
CA ARG A 1042 -11.02 23.70 -8.85
C ARG A 1042 -12.35 23.50 -8.16
N SER A 1043 -13.06 22.47 -8.58
CA SER A 1043 -14.21 22.00 -7.83
C SER A 1043 -13.74 21.64 -6.44
N ALA A 1044 -14.71 21.54 -5.55
CA ALA A 1044 -14.47 21.07 -4.22
C ALA A 1044 -13.68 19.73 -4.24
N GLN A 1045 -13.83 18.89 -5.28
CA GLN A 1045 -13.16 17.60 -5.55
C GLN A 1045 -11.74 17.69 -6.17
N GLY A 1046 -11.15 18.90 -6.25
CA GLY A 1046 -9.81 19.13 -6.83
C GLY A 1046 -9.73 19.05 -8.37
N ALA A 1047 -10.79 18.62 -9.05
CA ALA A 1047 -10.91 18.65 -10.51
C ALA A 1047 -11.04 20.09 -11.00
N TYR A 1048 -10.62 20.38 -12.23
CA TYR A 1048 -10.80 21.72 -12.79
C TYR A 1048 -12.29 22.02 -12.98
N ASP A 1049 -12.79 23.13 -12.41
CA ASP A 1049 -14.17 23.57 -12.54
C ASP A 1049 -14.27 24.86 -13.37
N PRO A 1050 -14.70 24.76 -14.64
CA PRO A 1050 -14.85 25.92 -15.51
C PRO A 1050 -15.87 26.95 -14.96
N ARG A 1051 -16.84 26.54 -14.13
CA ARG A 1051 -17.85 27.44 -13.56
C ARG A 1051 -17.24 28.31 -12.47
N ALA A 1052 -16.46 27.68 -11.58
CA ALA A 1052 -15.70 28.38 -10.55
C ALA A 1052 -14.66 29.31 -11.19
N HIS A 1053 -14.00 28.87 -12.25
CA HIS A 1053 -13.07 29.71 -13.00
C HIS A 1053 -13.75 30.94 -13.60
N VAL A 1054 -14.92 30.78 -14.25
CA VAL A 1054 -15.69 31.93 -14.79
C VAL A 1054 -16.17 32.85 -13.66
N ALA A 1055 -16.55 32.30 -12.50
CA ALA A 1055 -16.98 33.10 -11.36
C ALA A 1055 -15.81 33.91 -10.72
N GLU A 1056 -14.62 33.31 -10.62
CA GLU A 1056 -13.41 33.98 -10.15
C GLU A 1056 -12.95 35.06 -11.15
N MET A 1057 -13.05 34.80 -12.46
CA MET A 1057 -12.86 35.85 -13.47
C MET A 1057 -13.82 37.03 -13.26
N ILE A 1058 -15.10 36.75 -12.93
CA ILE A 1058 -16.11 37.80 -12.70
C ILE A 1058 -15.83 38.59 -11.43
N ALA A 1059 -15.35 37.94 -10.36
CA ALA A 1059 -14.96 38.65 -9.15
C ALA A 1059 -13.79 39.59 -9.41
N LEU A 1060 -12.75 39.11 -10.11
CA LEU A 1060 -11.52 39.86 -10.33
C LEU A 1060 -11.67 40.97 -11.38
N LEU A 1061 -12.41 40.72 -12.47
CA LEU A 1061 -12.45 41.58 -13.66
C LEU A 1061 -13.84 42.17 -13.94
N GLY A 1062 -14.87 41.75 -13.23
CA GLY A 1062 -16.26 42.08 -13.52
C GLY A 1062 -16.91 41.16 -14.56
N PRO A 1063 -18.22 41.32 -14.82
CA PRO A 1063 -18.97 40.45 -15.73
C PRO A 1063 -18.46 40.58 -17.18
N PRO A 1064 -18.38 39.47 -17.94
CA PRO A 1064 -17.97 39.54 -19.34
C PRO A 1064 -18.98 40.36 -20.16
N PRO A 1065 -18.54 41.03 -21.24
CA PRO A 1065 -19.42 41.82 -22.08
C PRO A 1065 -20.60 41.00 -22.62
N LYS A 1066 -21.81 41.59 -22.68
CA LYS A 1066 -23.02 40.91 -23.19
C LYS A 1066 -22.82 40.28 -24.57
N THR A 1067 -22.03 40.93 -25.43
CA THR A 1067 -21.68 40.43 -26.76
C THR A 1067 -20.89 39.10 -26.73
N LEU A 1068 -20.06 38.87 -25.71
CA LEU A 1068 -19.34 37.61 -25.51
C LEU A 1068 -20.27 36.52 -24.99
N ILE A 1069 -21.16 36.87 -24.06
CA ILE A 1069 -22.18 35.97 -23.50
C ILE A 1069 -23.13 35.48 -24.61
N ASP A 1070 -23.72 36.40 -25.39
CA ASP A 1070 -24.64 36.07 -26.49
C ASP A 1070 -23.98 35.15 -27.54
N ARG A 1071 -22.68 35.36 -27.80
CA ARG A 1071 -21.88 34.48 -28.67
C ARG A 1071 -21.68 33.09 -28.06
N GLY A 1072 -21.42 32.99 -26.76
CA GLY A 1072 -21.27 31.71 -26.07
C GLY A 1072 -22.57 30.91 -26.07
N THR A 1073 -23.69 31.55 -25.77
CA THR A 1073 -25.03 30.95 -25.81
C THR A 1073 -25.37 30.42 -27.20
N SER A 1074 -25.02 31.15 -28.27
CA SER A 1074 -25.33 30.73 -29.65
C SER A 1074 -24.33 29.72 -30.25
N ARG A 1075 -23.11 29.57 -29.70
CA ARG A 1075 -22.03 28.80 -30.35
C ARG A 1075 -21.48 27.62 -29.54
N SER A 1076 -21.74 27.56 -28.23
CA SER A 1076 -21.21 26.52 -27.34
C SER A 1076 -21.65 25.09 -27.71
N GLU A 1077 -22.78 24.94 -28.41
CA GLU A 1077 -23.31 23.64 -28.88
C GLU A 1077 -22.83 23.25 -30.29
N VAL A 1078 -21.99 24.07 -30.93
CA VAL A 1078 -21.49 23.73 -32.26
C VAL A 1078 -20.53 22.55 -32.14
N LYS A 1079 -20.85 21.47 -32.87
CA LYS A 1079 -20.07 20.23 -32.87
C LYS A 1079 -18.68 20.43 -33.49
N TRP A 1080 -17.67 19.94 -32.79
CA TRP A 1080 -16.30 19.80 -33.27
C TRP A 1080 -16.18 18.65 -34.26
N SER A 1081 -15.10 18.68 -35.05
CA SER A 1081 -14.82 17.64 -36.05
C SER A 1081 -14.52 16.27 -35.43
N HIS A 1082 -14.00 16.25 -34.20
CA HIS A 1082 -13.66 15.04 -33.45
C HIS A 1082 -14.08 15.18 -31.99
N ALA A 1083 -14.27 14.06 -31.30
CA ALA A 1083 -14.56 14.07 -29.88
C ALA A 1083 -13.25 14.24 -29.08
N VAL A 1084 -13.29 15.09 -28.06
CA VAL A 1084 -12.15 15.43 -27.20
C VAL A 1084 -12.50 15.02 -25.77
N PRO A 1085 -11.68 14.18 -25.11
CA PRO A 1085 -11.94 13.78 -23.73
C PRO A 1085 -11.76 14.97 -22.80
N ASN A 1086 -12.74 15.22 -21.91
CA ASN A 1086 -12.62 16.21 -20.84
C ASN A 1086 -11.75 15.70 -19.68
N ALA A 1087 -11.65 16.50 -18.61
CA ALA A 1087 -10.81 16.17 -17.44
C ALA A 1087 -11.25 14.88 -16.73
N GLU A 1088 -12.50 14.45 -16.95
CA GLU A 1088 -13.12 13.24 -16.41
C GLU A 1088 -13.07 12.05 -17.38
N GLY A 1089 -12.43 12.21 -18.55
CA GLY A 1089 -12.29 11.17 -19.59
C GLY A 1089 -13.51 11.02 -20.50
N GLU A 1090 -14.53 11.87 -20.36
CA GLU A 1090 -15.75 11.84 -21.18
C GLU A 1090 -15.47 12.46 -22.55
N PHE A 1091 -15.74 11.74 -23.63
CA PHE A 1091 -15.54 12.23 -24.99
C PHE A 1091 -16.61 13.26 -25.38
N CYS A 1092 -16.24 14.54 -25.35
CA CYS A 1092 -17.12 15.66 -25.68
C CYS A 1092 -16.94 16.09 -27.13
N ARG A 1093 -18.04 16.50 -27.77
CA ARG A 1093 -18.04 17.05 -29.14
C ARG A 1093 -18.43 18.52 -29.18
N THR A 1094 -18.79 19.13 -28.06
CA THR A 1094 -19.14 20.55 -27.98
C THR A 1094 -18.47 21.21 -26.79
N ALA A 1095 -18.30 22.53 -26.84
CA ALA A 1095 -17.78 23.29 -25.70
C ALA A 1095 -18.72 23.23 -24.50
N ARG A 1096 -20.04 23.16 -24.74
CA ARG A 1096 -21.05 22.99 -23.70
C ARG A 1096 -20.88 21.67 -22.95
N GLU A 1097 -20.60 20.58 -23.65
CA GLU A 1097 -20.30 19.26 -23.04
C GLU A 1097 -18.97 19.29 -22.28
N TYR A 1098 -17.92 19.82 -22.90
CA TYR A 1098 -16.56 19.79 -22.34
C TYR A 1098 -16.39 20.68 -21.11
N TYR A 1099 -16.87 21.92 -21.17
CA TYR A 1099 -16.77 22.88 -20.07
C TYR A 1099 -18.01 22.90 -19.16
N ARG A 1100 -18.98 22.02 -19.41
CA ARG A 1100 -20.21 21.87 -18.61
C ARG A 1100 -21.04 23.16 -18.50
N GLY A 1101 -21.19 23.86 -19.62
CA GLY A 1101 -22.09 25.03 -19.73
C GLY A 1101 -23.58 24.65 -19.73
N PRO A 1102 -24.50 25.63 -19.69
CA PRO A 1102 -24.31 27.06 -19.92
C PRO A 1102 -23.90 27.79 -18.65
N PHE A 1103 -23.20 28.92 -18.79
CA PHE A 1103 -22.77 29.74 -17.65
C PHE A 1103 -23.71 30.91 -17.36
N PHE A 1104 -24.46 31.38 -18.36
CA PHE A 1104 -25.34 32.55 -18.27
C PHE A 1104 -26.76 32.22 -18.73
N ASN A 1105 -27.76 32.94 -18.19
CA ASN A 1105 -29.16 32.86 -18.64
C ASN A 1105 -29.43 33.74 -19.89
N SER A 1106 -30.68 33.75 -20.36
CA SER A 1106 -31.12 34.55 -21.52
C SER A 1106 -30.97 36.06 -21.32
N GLU A 1107 -30.94 36.53 -20.08
CA GLU A 1107 -30.79 37.94 -19.72
C GLU A 1107 -29.32 38.36 -19.67
N GLY A 1108 -28.39 37.40 -19.65
CA GLY A 1108 -26.94 37.62 -19.55
C GLY A 1108 -26.42 37.61 -18.11
N GLU A 1109 -27.20 37.11 -17.16
CA GLU A 1109 -26.80 36.95 -15.78
C GLU A 1109 -26.12 35.59 -15.57
N LEU A 1110 -25.04 35.56 -14.78
CA LEU A 1110 -24.37 34.32 -14.41
C LEU A 1110 -25.38 33.40 -13.69
N LEU A 1111 -25.42 32.13 -14.07
CA LEU A 1111 -26.29 31.12 -13.44
C LEU A 1111 -25.77 30.72 -12.05
N TYR A 1112 -24.45 30.82 -11.85
CA TYR A 1112 -23.71 30.38 -10.66
C TYR A 1112 -23.21 31.57 -9.83
N LYS A 1113 -24.11 32.51 -9.49
CA LYS A 1113 -23.75 33.76 -8.74
C LYS A 1113 -23.15 33.47 -7.37
N ASP A 1114 -23.50 32.31 -6.79
CA ASP A 1114 -22.99 31.78 -5.53
C ASP A 1114 -21.50 31.39 -5.59
N LEU A 1115 -20.96 31.15 -6.78
CA LEU A 1115 -19.53 30.83 -6.95
C LEU A 1115 -18.64 32.06 -7.01
N ILE A 1116 -19.19 33.29 -7.05
CA ILE A 1116 -18.40 34.52 -7.11
C ILE A 1116 -17.82 34.78 -5.71
N PRO A 1117 -16.49 34.78 -5.53
CA PRO A 1117 -15.89 35.02 -4.22
C PRO A 1117 -16.21 36.40 -3.65
N ASP A 1118 -16.55 36.46 -2.36
CA ASP A 1118 -16.73 37.73 -1.62
C ASP A 1118 -15.37 38.43 -1.39
N ASN A 1119 -15.32 39.76 -1.55
CA ASN A 1119 -14.15 40.62 -1.29
C ASN A 1119 -12.87 40.26 -2.07
N CYS A 1120 -13.00 39.81 -3.31
CA CYS A 1120 -11.87 39.51 -4.18
C CYS A 1120 -11.81 40.54 -5.32
N ASP A 1121 -10.93 41.54 -5.20
CA ASP A 1121 -10.66 42.53 -6.23
C ASP A 1121 -9.21 42.37 -6.70
N LEU A 1122 -8.97 42.48 -8.01
CA LEU A 1122 -7.62 42.38 -8.58
C LEU A 1122 -6.66 43.39 -7.93
N SER A 1123 -7.15 44.56 -7.50
CA SER A 1123 -6.39 45.57 -6.80
C SER A 1123 -5.87 45.12 -5.43
N ASP A 1124 -6.54 44.20 -4.74
CA ASP A 1124 -6.08 43.67 -3.45
C ASP A 1124 -5.04 42.56 -3.60
N LEU A 1125 -5.00 41.91 -4.77
CA LEU A 1125 -4.16 40.74 -5.02
C LEU A 1125 -2.76 41.06 -5.57
N VAL A 1126 -2.42 42.32 -5.85
CA VAL A 1126 -1.09 42.75 -6.35
C VAL A 1126 -0.25 43.44 -5.26
N PRO A 1127 0.20 42.75 -4.18
CA PRO A 1127 1.03 43.38 -3.16
C PRO A 1127 2.44 43.74 -3.65
N SER A 1128 2.91 43.12 -4.74
CA SER A 1128 4.25 43.38 -5.29
C SER A 1128 4.40 44.78 -5.91
N LEU A 1129 3.28 45.40 -6.33
CA LEU A 1129 3.26 46.74 -6.91
C LEU A 1129 2.76 47.79 -5.91
N LYS A 1130 3.35 48.99 -5.94
CA LYS A 1130 2.99 50.12 -5.07
C LYS A 1130 2.95 51.42 -5.87
N GLY A 1131 2.10 52.37 -5.45
CA GLY A 1131 2.00 53.70 -6.06
C GLY A 1131 1.62 53.64 -7.55
N GLU A 1132 2.26 54.47 -8.35
CA GLU A 1132 2.00 54.63 -9.80
C GLU A 1132 2.09 53.30 -10.58
N ASP A 1133 2.98 52.38 -10.19
CA ASP A 1133 3.12 51.09 -10.86
C ASP A 1133 1.91 50.18 -10.67
N LYS A 1134 1.26 50.26 -9.50
CA LYS A 1134 0.03 49.52 -9.21
C LYS A 1134 -1.15 50.10 -9.98
N GLU A 1135 -1.26 51.43 -10.04
CA GLU A 1135 -2.29 52.13 -10.82
C GLU A 1135 -2.18 51.79 -12.30
N LEU A 1136 -0.98 51.87 -12.88
CA LEU A 1136 -0.74 51.51 -14.29
C LEU A 1136 -1.04 50.04 -14.60
N PHE A 1137 -0.77 49.13 -13.67
CA PHE A 1137 -1.08 47.72 -13.84
C PHE A 1137 -2.60 47.47 -13.82
N LEU A 1138 -3.32 48.09 -12.88
CA LEU A 1138 -4.77 47.94 -12.79
C LEU A 1138 -5.46 48.59 -13.99
N ASP A 1139 -5.02 49.77 -14.42
CA ASP A 1139 -5.51 50.41 -15.65
C ASP A 1139 -5.27 49.53 -16.88
N PHE A 1140 -4.11 48.85 -16.94
CA PHE A 1140 -3.81 47.90 -18.02
C PHE A 1140 -4.65 46.62 -17.94
N ALA A 1141 -4.99 46.14 -16.74
CA ALA A 1141 -5.77 44.93 -16.54
C ALA A 1141 -7.28 45.14 -16.76
N PHE A 1142 -7.79 46.34 -16.48
CA PHE A 1142 -9.21 46.70 -16.64
C PHE A 1142 -9.53 47.43 -17.96
N GLY A 1143 -8.53 48.01 -18.63
CA GLY A 1143 -8.67 48.72 -19.91
C GLY A 1143 -8.56 47.80 -21.12
#